data_AF-A0A7K7UP25-F1
#
_entry.id   AF-A0A7K7UP25-F1
#
_cell.length_a   1.000
_cell.length_b   1.000
_cell.length_c   1.000
_cell.angle_alpha   90.00
_cell.angle_beta   90.00
_cell.angle_gamma   90.00
#
_symmetry.space_group_name_H-M   'P 1'
#
loop_
_entity.id
_entity.type
_entity.pdbx_description
1 polymer ?
#
loop_
_entity_poly.entity_id
_entity_poly.type
_entity_poly.pdbx_seq_one_letter_code
_entity_poly.pdbx_strand_id
1 'polypeptide(L)'
;LFLFLPQNFLPAFGKETLRTTAVTPQLERNMDHGDFIHLNVLEKKVHNNSEVSVQYLCSQPCIVNLEAIASSEFRTGVSVYRRRWKDEKSLYVSRTRQVRLKFPSIMVYRDDYIIRNSIIVHSVILYAWISHASGSSYDVKQNESYQRAVARNYTFLEAVPPFKRPYKDHKVCLQWGTDYLWTLQANKIPQCPHESDGVQILSFIYASSGEKTGIVKKFERFENRELETVRQHQIDYPMFTVSIWLYLVHYCEMDLCGILYFIDPKEMYGTPAVFLNEEGYVHIQMHLVRGDDLAVKTSFSLPLRQWFRLDLSFKGGQIEVSSVGKNLKRHHHQSFFFREDFYYDDTAGYFVLGGSGYANGVEAFFGPVKYYRLNVLETEQISNPLFDKEITEQIELYYERCMDIQDIVAEYRDIVSQGQAVQEDCVYENYYSELIHKYGEKSKCDAFMWGKELREKYHNLFKLLQEMDFSSLDVLEDENDAILEVGGRIFEKAAKALSSPDGLSNTGSSIPLLLDSSCCGYHKASYFLAVLFETGLGVPVDRAKGLLYSLVGAQGDERLSVMNLGYKHYQGINNYPVDLELSYAYYGNIAIKTSLDQHTITGEQAFVETVRLMDDELLKAQTKENGDVFMWLKHEAMRGNAAAQQRLAQMLFWGQQGVAKNPEAAIEWYEKGAIETEDPVLIYDYAIVLFKGQGVKKNIKLALELMKKAAAKGLPQAVNGLGWYYHNFKRDYRNAAKNWLMAEELGNPDASYNLGVLYLDGIFPGKPGRNQTVAAQYFYKAAQGGHIEGTLRCSQYYITGNMEDFPRDPEKAVIWAKHVAEKNGYLGHVIRKALNAYLELSWHEALLHYILAAETGIEVSQSNLAHICEERPDLAKKYLATDCVWRYYNFSVSQIDAPSFAYLKMGDFYYYGYQNQSQDLELSVRMYAQAALEGDSQGFFNLALLIEEGNSIPSYILDHLEIDQTMHSSNTSLLQELYYRCWNYSNQESISPCSLALLYFYVRVFWNNILQSTLIYFMGTFLLSILVAFTMQYFQSLSANNSLGTRSEPSSDEHSSTGNNEDPARTEQESAFSNGPAQQELNPQNQLVTS
;
A
#
# COMPACT_ATOMS: atom_id res chain seq x y z
N LEU A 1 4.88 36.60 -20.73
CA LEU A 1 3.75 37.29 -21.39
C LEU A 1 2.60 37.30 -20.39
N PHE A 2 2.27 38.46 -19.81
CA PHE A 2 1.07 39.30 -20.08
C PHE A 2 -0.24 38.53 -19.86
N LEU A 3 -1.24 38.91 -19.07
CA LEU A 3 -1.66 40.09 -18.26
C LEU A 3 -2.55 39.47 -17.15
N PHE A 4 -2.73 40.05 -15.96
CA PHE A 4 -3.94 40.82 -15.64
C PHE A 4 -3.83 41.42 -14.22
N LEU A 5 -4.50 42.55 -14.07
CA LEU A 5 -4.61 43.42 -12.90
C LEU A 5 -5.10 42.70 -11.63
N PRO A 6 -4.59 43.01 -10.43
CA PRO A 6 -5.38 42.89 -9.21
C PRO A 6 -6.00 44.25 -8.90
N GLN A 7 -7.33 44.35 -9.08
CA GLN A 7 -8.12 45.32 -8.34
C GLN A 7 -8.32 44.78 -6.92
N ASN A 8 -7.77 45.55 -5.97
CA ASN A 8 -8.27 45.83 -4.63
C ASN A 8 -8.53 44.65 -3.67
N PHE A 9 -7.64 44.50 -2.68
CA PHE A 9 -8.05 44.23 -1.29
C PHE A 9 -7.23 45.09 -0.33
N LEU A 10 -7.94 46.00 0.37
CA LEU A 10 -7.51 46.73 1.56
C LEU A 10 -7.91 45.91 2.79
N PRO A 11 -7.05 45.75 3.82
CA PRO A 11 -7.47 45.28 5.13
C PRO A 11 -8.04 46.44 5.97
N ALA A 12 -9.12 46.14 6.69
CA ALA A 12 -9.85 47.08 7.54
C ALA A 12 -9.10 47.39 8.83
N PHE A 13 -8.66 48.65 9.01
CA PHE A 13 -8.73 49.35 10.29
C PHE A 13 -8.93 50.84 10.08
N GLY A 14 -10.16 51.25 10.30
CA GLY A 14 -10.63 52.62 10.30
C GLY A 14 -12.15 52.54 10.24
N LYS A 15 -12.82 52.76 11.38
CA LYS A 15 -14.21 53.21 11.38
C LYS A 15 -14.39 54.15 10.19
N GLU A 16 -15.47 54.00 9.43
CA GLU A 16 -16.01 55.09 8.65
C GLU A 16 -16.21 56.26 9.61
N THR A 17 -15.17 57.09 9.73
CA THR A 17 -15.31 58.42 10.25
C THR A 17 -15.95 59.17 9.09
N LEU A 18 -17.28 59.15 9.10
CA LEU A 18 -18.13 60.14 8.49
C LEU A 18 -17.56 61.52 8.83
N ARG A 19 -16.70 62.03 7.93
CA ARG A 19 -16.24 63.42 7.72
C ARG A 19 -14.73 63.48 7.39
N THR A 20 -14.42 63.40 6.10
CA THR A 20 -13.42 64.30 5.48
C THR A 20 -13.82 64.59 4.03
N THR A 21 -14.45 65.76 3.87
CA THR A 21 -14.72 66.62 2.69
C THR A 21 -14.30 66.16 1.28
N ALA A 22 -15.24 66.34 0.36
CA ALA A 22 -15.22 66.10 -1.09
C ALA A 22 -13.89 66.33 -1.83
N VAL A 23 -13.52 65.34 -2.63
CA VAL A 23 -12.71 65.51 -3.85
C VAL A 23 -13.66 66.04 -4.91
N THR A 24 -13.51 67.30 -5.33
CA THR A 24 -14.25 67.85 -6.48
C THR A 24 -13.98 67.01 -7.73
N PRO A 25 -15.02 66.45 -8.39
CA PRO A 25 -14.87 65.70 -9.63
C PRO A 25 -14.33 66.58 -10.77
N GLN A 26 -13.56 65.99 -11.68
CA GLN A 26 -12.90 66.63 -12.84
C GLN A 26 -13.84 67.33 -13.86
N LEU A 27 -15.15 67.41 -13.62
CA LEU A 27 -16.14 67.82 -14.63
C LEU A 27 -16.72 69.23 -14.45
N GLU A 28 -16.31 70.01 -13.46
CA GLU A 28 -16.69 71.42 -13.36
C GLU A 28 -15.47 72.34 -13.59
N ARG A 29 -15.20 72.60 -14.87
CA ARG A 29 -14.43 73.78 -15.27
C ARG A 29 -15.34 75.01 -15.13
N ASN A 30 -15.30 75.63 -13.96
CA ASN A 30 -15.43 77.08 -13.85
C ASN A 30 -14.26 77.58 -13.01
N MET A 31 -13.43 78.42 -13.62
CA MET A 31 -12.32 79.08 -12.96
C MET A 31 -12.86 79.99 -11.88
N ASP A 32 -12.69 79.62 -10.61
CA ASP A 32 -12.78 80.55 -9.48
C ASP A 32 -11.70 80.18 -8.43
N HIS A 33 -10.55 80.85 -8.56
CA HIS A 33 -9.52 81.23 -7.57
C HIS A 33 -9.34 80.50 -6.20
N GLY A 34 -9.55 79.18 -6.09
CA GLY A 34 -9.32 78.39 -4.86
C GLY A 34 -8.04 77.54 -4.87
N ASP A 35 -7.45 77.29 -3.68
CA ASP A 35 -6.30 76.40 -3.49
C ASP A 35 -6.63 74.93 -3.83
N PHE A 36 -5.79 74.25 -4.59
CA PHE A 36 -5.96 72.81 -4.87
C PHE A 36 -4.63 72.05 -4.90
N ILE A 37 -4.70 70.73 -4.69
CA ILE A 37 -3.56 69.81 -4.82
C ILE A 37 -3.96 68.47 -5.42
N HIS A 38 -3.27 68.05 -6.49
CA HIS A 38 -3.45 66.79 -7.18
C HIS A 38 -2.16 65.98 -7.20
N LEU A 39 -2.28 64.69 -6.88
CA LEU A 39 -1.22 63.70 -6.99
C LEU A 39 -1.41 62.90 -8.27
N ASN A 40 -0.39 62.90 -9.12
CA ASN A 40 -0.33 62.01 -10.26
C ASN A 40 0.94 61.15 -10.18
N VAL A 41 0.73 59.85 -9.96
CA VAL A 41 1.76 58.83 -9.72
C VAL A 41 1.83 57.94 -10.96
N LEU A 42 2.98 57.95 -11.65
CA LEU A 42 3.18 57.18 -12.89
C LEU A 42 3.21 55.67 -12.62
N GLU A 43 3.95 55.24 -11.59
CA GLU A 43 4.03 53.85 -11.15
C GLU A 43 3.50 53.73 -9.73
N LYS A 44 2.37 53.04 -9.56
CA LYS A 44 1.75 52.84 -8.24
C LYS A 44 2.49 51.83 -7.36
N LYS A 45 3.68 51.35 -7.72
CA LYS A 45 4.44 50.37 -6.95
C LYS A 45 5.50 51.03 -6.08
N VAL A 46 5.77 50.47 -4.90
CA VAL A 46 6.83 50.94 -4.00
C VAL A 46 8.20 50.52 -4.55
N HIS A 47 8.80 51.38 -5.38
CA HIS A 47 10.15 51.20 -5.91
C HIS A 47 11.11 52.32 -5.47
N ASN A 48 12.41 52.06 -5.59
CA ASN A 48 13.42 53.05 -5.29
C ASN A 48 13.37 54.14 -6.38
N ASN A 49 13.30 55.41 -5.98
CA ASN A 49 13.15 56.57 -6.87
C ASN A 49 11.82 56.65 -7.64
N SER A 50 10.71 56.17 -7.07
CA SER A 50 9.39 56.36 -7.66
C SER A 50 9.11 57.86 -7.90
N GLU A 51 8.75 58.25 -9.13
CA GLU A 51 8.48 59.64 -9.49
C GLU A 51 7.00 59.99 -9.32
N VAL A 52 6.75 61.03 -8.52
CA VAL A 52 5.41 61.57 -8.28
C VAL A 52 5.35 63.01 -8.75
N SER A 53 4.33 63.32 -9.56
CA SER A 53 4.03 64.69 -9.95
C SER A 53 2.94 65.26 -9.05
N VAL A 54 3.25 66.36 -8.38
CA VAL A 54 2.33 67.09 -7.50
C VAL A 54 1.93 68.36 -8.22
N GLN A 55 0.68 68.45 -8.66
CA GLN A 55 0.10 69.65 -9.24
C GLN A 55 -0.63 70.44 -8.16
N TYR A 56 -0.33 71.72 -8.00
CA TYR A 56 -0.94 72.55 -6.97
C TYR A 56 -1.10 74.00 -7.42
N LEU A 57 -2.03 74.71 -6.82
CA LEU A 57 -2.22 76.15 -6.97
C LEU A 57 -2.42 76.74 -5.57
N CYS A 58 -1.77 77.88 -5.30
CA CYS A 58 -1.92 78.58 -4.03
C CYS A 58 -2.49 79.99 -4.21
N SER A 59 -3.54 80.33 -3.46
CA SER A 59 -4.19 81.65 -3.42
C SER A 59 -3.44 82.64 -2.53
N GLN A 60 -2.80 82.15 -1.45
CA GLN A 60 -1.93 82.91 -0.55
C GLN A 60 -0.58 82.19 -0.38
N PRO A 61 0.47 82.85 0.13
CA PRO A 61 1.76 82.20 0.40
C PRO A 61 1.56 80.90 1.18
N CYS A 62 2.00 79.78 0.61
CA CYS A 62 1.62 78.45 1.08
C CYS A 62 2.84 77.53 1.28
N ILE A 63 2.67 76.49 2.10
CA ILE A 63 3.58 75.37 2.28
C ILE A 63 2.89 74.12 1.74
N VAL A 64 3.47 73.52 0.71
CA VAL A 64 3.03 72.22 0.19
C VAL A 64 3.83 71.12 0.89
N ASN A 65 3.12 70.15 1.45
CA ASN A 65 3.67 69.00 2.16
C ASN A 65 3.34 67.72 1.40
N LEU A 66 4.29 66.79 1.37
CA LEU A 66 4.16 65.45 0.82
C LEU A 66 4.75 64.46 1.84
N GLU A 67 3.99 63.44 2.24
CA GLU A 67 4.39 62.45 3.24
C GLU A 67 3.93 61.05 2.81
N ALA A 68 4.80 60.04 2.96
CA ALA A 68 4.45 58.65 2.73
C ALA A 68 4.47 57.89 4.06
N ILE A 69 3.37 57.21 4.37
CA ILE A 69 3.18 56.44 5.60
C ILE A 69 3.06 54.96 5.23
N ALA A 70 3.85 54.12 5.86
CA ALA A 70 3.86 52.68 5.64
C ALA A 70 3.40 51.92 6.89
N SER A 71 2.76 50.77 6.67
CA SER A 71 2.37 49.82 7.70
C SER A 71 3.01 48.46 7.42
N SER A 72 3.72 47.92 8.41
CA SER A 72 4.35 46.60 8.38
C SER A 72 3.83 45.71 9.52
N GLU A 73 4.29 44.46 9.54
CA GLU A 73 4.00 43.47 10.60
C GLU A 73 4.35 43.97 12.02
N PHE A 74 5.35 44.85 12.15
CA PHE A 74 5.83 45.33 13.46
C PHE A 74 5.17 46.63 13.91
N ARG A 75 4.83 47.52 12.97
CA ARG A 75 4.32 48.87 13.27
C ARG A 75 3.40 49.38 12.16
N THR A 76 2.27 49.93 12.56
CA THR A 76 1.33 50.61 11.67
C THR A 76 1.57 52.12 11.69
N GLY A 77 1.38 52.78 10.55
CA GLY A 77 1.38 54.25 10.49
C GLY A 77 2.75 54.93 10.63
N VAL A 78 3.83 54.30 10.16
CA VAL A 78 5.19 54.89 10.23
C VAL A 78 5.45 55.80 9.04
N SER A 79 5.79 57.07 9.28
CA SER A 79 6.24 57.98 8.21
C SER A 79 7.59 57.54 7.65
N VAL A 80 7.62 57.08 6.39
CA VAL A 80 8.82 56.56 5.70
C VAL A 80 9.43 57.56 4.72
N TYR A 81 8.69 58.60 4.33
CA TYR A 81 9.19 59.69 3.48
C TYR A 81 8.47 60.99 3.79
N ARG A 82 9.19 62.13 3.77
CA ARG A 82 8.58 63.45 3.92
C ARG A 82 9.33 64.52 3.14
N ARG A 83 8.59 65.41 2.49
CA ARG A 83 9.13 66.57 1.77
C ARG A 83 8.18 67.75 1.86
N ARG A 84 8.72 68.96 2.03
CA ARG A 84 7.95 70.21 2.06
C ARG A 84 8.61 71.32 1.25
N TRP A 85 7.83 72.21 0.68
CA TRP A 85 8.33 73.41 0.01
C TRP A 85 7.36 74.57 0.10
N LYS A 86 7.87 75.79 -0.03
CA LYS A 86 7.09 77.03 0.01
C LYS A 86 6.82 77.54 -1.40
N ASP A 87 5.63 78.10 -1.62
CA ASP A 87 5.33 78.93 -2.79
C ASP A 87 4.82 80.30 -2.33
N GLU A 88 5.68 81.31 -2.45
CA GLU A 88 5.42 82.68 -1.99
C GLU A 88 5.30 83.66 -3.17
N LYS A 89 5.80 83.30 -4.36
CA LYS A 89 5.97 84.22 -5.50
C LYS A 89 5.01 83.96 -6.66
N SER A 90 4.40 82.78 -6.72
CA SER A 90 3.62 82.31 -7.90
C SER A 90 2.16 82.08 -7.53
N LEU A 91 1.54 83.07 -6.88
CA LEU A 91 0.15 82.97 -6.43
C LEU A 91 -0.81 82.94 -7.64
N TYR A 92 -1.89 82.16 -7.51
CA TYR A 92 -2.91 81.94 -8.55
C TYR A 92 -2.43 81.29 -9.86
N VAL A 93 -1.21 80.73 -9.89
CA VAL A 93 -0.68 79.97 -11.03
C VAL A 93 -0.60 78.48 -10.69
N SER A 94 -1.17 77.63 -11.54
CA SER A 94 -1.06 76.17 -11.39
C SER A 94 0.37 75.72 -11.67
N ARG A 95 0.99 74.99 -10.74
CA ARG A 95 2.35 74.46 -10.87
C ARG A 95 2.36 72.95 -10.70
N THR A 96 3.14 72.29 -11.54
CA THR A 96 3.43 70.86 -11.40
C THR A 96 4.87 70.69 -10.97
N ARG A 97 5.09 69.99 -9.85
CA ARG A 97 6.42 69.67 -9.34
C ARG A 97 6.62 68.17 -9.31
N GLN A 98 7.65 67.69 -9.98
CA GLN A 98 8.07 66.29 -9.89
C GLN A 98 8.93 66.07 -8.64
N VAL A 99 8.64 65.00 -7.91
CA VAL A 99 9.27 64.61 -6.66
C VAL A 99 9.62 63.13 -6.71
N ARG A 100 10.90 62.81 -6.49
CA ARG A 100 11.38 61.43 -6.33
C ARG A 100 11.20 60.95 -4.89
N LEU A 101 10.44 59.89 -4.70
CA LEU A 101 10.27 59.20 -3.43
C LEU A 101 11.45 58.27 -3.17
N LYS A 102 12.04 58.37 -1.97
CA LYS A 102 13.11 57.48 -1.50
C LYS A 102 12.63 56.74 -0.26
N PHE A 103 12.37 55.45 -0.41
CA PHE A 103 11.96 54.59 0.70
C PHE A 103 13.19 53.92 1.36
N PRO A 104 13.09 53.51 2.64
CA PRO A 104 14.11 52.71 3.31
C PRO A 104 14.49 51.45 2.51
N SER A 105 15.77 51.10 2.47
CA SER A 105 16.24 49.96 1.66
C SER A 105 15.59 48.63 2.05
N ILE A 106 15.29 48.44 3.33
CA ILE A 106 14.62 47.27 3.90
C ILE A 106 13.18 47.04 3.37
N MET A 107 12.55 48.06 2.78
CA MET A 107 11.21 47.98 2.18
C MET A 107 11.23 47.70 0.67
N VAL A 108 12.34 48.01 0.00
CA VAL A 108 12.41 48.08 -1.48
C VAL A 108 13.30 47.01 -2.07
N TYR A 109 14.26 46.53 -1.30
CA TYR A 109 15.23 45.53 -1.72
C TYR A 109 15.02 44.21 -0.98
N ARG A 110 15.44 43.12 -1.62
CA ARG A 110 15.49 41.79 -1.01
C ARG A 110 16.62 41.69 0.01
N ASP A 111 16.51 40.74 0.92
CA ASP A 111 17.56 40.42 1.86
C ASP A 111 18.87 40.04 1.20
N ASP A 112 19.96 40.61 1.71
CA ASP A 112 21.32 40.31 1.34
C ASP A 112 22.26 40.46 2.55
N TYR A 113 23.57 40.34 2.34
CA TYR A 113 24.55 40.39 3.44
C TYR A 113 24.54 41.72 4.21
N ILE A 114 24.19 42.82 3.53
CA ILE A 114 24.24 44.19 4.05
C ILE A 114 22.84 44.65 4.50
N ILE A 115 21.80 44.34 3.74
CA ILE A 115 20.39 44.55 4.11
C ILE A 115 19.93 43.27 4.80
N ARG A 116 20.06 43.26 6.12
CA ARG A 116 19.56 42.17 6.95
C ARG A 116 18.10 42.43 7.33
N ASN A 117 17.24 41.46 7.06
CA ASN A 117 15.82 41.36 7.43
C ASN A 117 14.88 42.34 6.72
N SER A 118 14.55 42.07 5.47
CA SER A 118 13.61 42.81 4.64
C SER A 118 12.20 42.65 5.21
N ILE A 119 11.52 43.78 5.40
CA ILE A 119 10.22 43.76 6.10
C ILE A 119 9.08 43.53 5.12
N ILE A 120 8.05 42.83 5.58
CA ILE A 120 6.78 42.71 4.86
C ILE A 120 6.00 44.00 5.11
N VAL A 121 5.68 44.71 4.02
CA VAL A 121 4.91 45.97 4.06
C VAL A 121 3.53 45.67 3.50
N HIS A 122 2.49 45.89 4.29
CA HIS A 122 1.11 45.59 3.89
C HIS A 122 0.48 46.73 3.09
N SER A 123 0.77 47.98 3.47
CA SER A 123 0.24 49.16 2.78
C SER A 123 1.17 50.37 2.89
N VAL A 124 1.17 51.20 1.84
CA VAL A 124 1.85 52.50 1.81
C VAL A 124 0.87 53.55 1.29
N ILE A 125 0.64 54.60 2.07
CA ILE A 125 -0.27 55.71 1.74
C ILE A 125 0.56 56.98 1.55
N LEU A 126 0.39 57.64 0.41
CA LEU A 126 1.02 58.91 0.08
C LEU A 126 0.02 60.06 0.30
N TYR A 127 0.31 60.96 1.22
CA TYR A 127 -0.46 62.15 1.56
C TYR A 127 0.17 63.41 0.97
N ALA A 128 -0.65 64.31 0.43
CA ALA A 128 -0.21 65.65 0.02
C ALA A 128 -1.20 66.71 0.47
N TRP A 129 -0.70 67.84 0.99
CA TRP A 129 -1.56 68.92 1.48
C TRP A 129 -0.91 70.30 1.47
N ILE A 130 -1.73 71.35 1.49
CA ILE A 130 -1.33 72.77 1.47
C ILE A 130 -1.72 73.45 2.79
N SER A 131 -0.80 74.25 3.36
CA SER A 131 -1.08 75.12 4.51
C SER A 131 -0.61 76.55 4.25
N HIS A 132 -1.43 77.57 4.52
CA HIS A 132 -1.04 78.98 4.34
C HIS A 132 -0.05 79.47 5.40
N ALA A 133 0.80 80.42 4.99
CA ALA A 133 1.83 81.04 5.82
C ALA A 133 1.31 82.37 6.41
N SER A 134 0.44 82.31 7.41
CA SER A 134 0.14 83.48 8.26
C SER A 134 0.06 83.10 9.73
N GLY A 135 0.88 83.76 10.56
CA GLY A 135 0.71 83.86 12.02
C GLY A 135 1.43 82.80 12.86
N SER A 136 2.42 83.26 13.63
CA SER A 136 3.18 82.55 14.66
C SER A 136 2.38 81.57 15.54
N SER A 137 2.82 80.31 15.61
CA SER A 137 2.62 79.44 16.78
C SER A 137 3.67 78.32 16.75
N TYR A 138 4.51 78.34 17.78
CA TYR A 138 5.43 77.27 18.17
C TYR A 138 4.65 75.97 18.46
N ASP A 139 5.26 74.83 18.11
CA ASP A 139 4.92 73.45 18.48
C ASP A 139 3.43 73.03 18.50
N VAL A 140 2.93 72.56 17.36
CA VAL A 140 1.71 71.74 17.27
C VAL A 140 2.09 70.33 16.81
N LYS A 141 1.64 69.30 17.55
CA LYS A 141 1.82 67.88 17.19
C LYS A 141 1.27 67.60 15.78
N GLN A 142 2.10 66.98 14.95
CA GLN A 142 1.99 66.97 13.49
C GLN A 142 0.77 66.23 12.90
N ASN A 143 0.14 65.30 13.65
CA ASN A 143 -1.02 64.53 13.16
C ASN A 143 -2.27 65.38 12.90
N GLU A 144 -2.38 66.58 13.50
CA GLU A 144 -3.51 67.49 13.25
C GLU A 144 -3.30 68.39 12.02
N SER A 145 -2.12 68.36 11.38
CA SER A 145 -1.77 69.30 10.31
C SER A 145 -2.37 68.94 8.94
N TYR A 146 -2.53 67.65 8.61
CA TYR A 146 -3.19 67.20 7.39
C TYR A 146 -4.70 67.46 7.44
N GLN A 147 -5.31 67.30 8.62
CA GLN A 147 -6.75 67.50 8.78
C GLN A 147 -7.15 68.98 8.75
N ARG A 148 -6.26 69.89 9.19
CA ARG A 148 -6.45 71.35 9.14
C ARG A 148 -5.95 72.00 7.83
N ALA A 149 -5.55 71.21 6.85
CA ALA A 149 -5.02 71.71 5.59
C ALA A 149 -6.10 72.36 4.72
N VAL A 150 -5.70 73.36 3.93
CA VAL A 150 -6.58 74.12 3.03
C VAL A 150 -6.99 73.28 1.83
N ALA A 151 -6.04 72.51 1.28
CA ALA A 151 -6.27 71.52 0.25
C ALA A 151 -5.50 70.25 0.61
N ARG A 152 -6.10 69.08 0.39
CA ARG A 152 -5.51 67.77 0.72
C ARG A 152 -5.88 66.71 -0.31
N ASN A 153 -4.98 65.76 -0.52
CA ASN A 153 -5.14 64.61 -1.40
C ASN A 153 -4.34 63.42 -0.84
N TYR A 154 -4.72 62.19 -1.18
CA TYR A 154 -3.97 60.98 -0.84
C TYR A 154 -4.14 59.88 -1.90
N THR A 155 -3.16 58.98 -2.00
CA THR A 155 -3.18 57.83 -2.92
C THR A 155 -2.47 56.62 -2.30
N PHE A 156 -2.94 55.40 -2.62
CA PHE A 156 -2.28 54.15 -2.21
C PHE A 156 -1.17 53.74 -3.18
N LEU A 157 -0.07 53.22 -2.63
CA LEU A 157 1.00 52.55 -3.37
C LEU A 157 0.99 51.04 -3.05
N GLU A 158 1.08 50.22 -4.09
CA GLU A 158 1.16 48.76 -4.05
C GLU A 158 2.54 48.34 -3.51
N ALA A 159 2.54 47.62 -2.39
CA ALA A 159 3.75 47.06 -1.80
C ALA A 159 4.21 45.83 -2.58
N VAL A 160 5.51 45.74 -2.88
CA VAL A 160 6.11 44.59 -3.54
C VAL A 160 6.55 43.57 -2.48
N PRO A 161 6.20 42.28 -2.58
CA PRO A 161 6.63 41.28 -1.59
C PRO A 161 8.14 41.04 -1.67
N PRO A 162 8.82 40.72 -0.55
CA PRO A 162 10.28 40.62 -0.46
C PRO A 162 10.96 39.83 -1.58
N PHE A 163 10.38 38.70 -1.99
CA PHE A 163 10.95 37.80 -3.01
C PHE A 163 10.94 38.37 -4.44
N LYS A 164 10.00 39.29 -4.76
CA LYS A 164 9.93 39.97 -6.07
C LYS A 164 10.72 41.28 -6.13
N ARG A 165 11.33 41.69 -5.00
CA ARG A 165 12.14 42.91 -4.93
C ARG A 165 13.51 42.68 -5.60
N PRO A 166 14.07 43.71 -6.27
CA PRO A 166 15.43 43.62 -6.79
C PRO A 166 16.45 43.53 -5.64
N TYR A 167 17.65 43.01 -5.92
CA TYR A 167 18.80 43.17 -5.03
C TYR A 167 19.32 44.61 -5.09
N LYS A 168 19.84 45.14 -3.97
CA LYS A 168 20.47 46.45 -3.97
C LYS A 168 21.88 46.32 -4.54
N ASP A 169 22.19 47.11 -5.56
CA ASP A 169 23.57 47.30 -6.00
C ASP A 169 24.33 48.08 -4.92
N HIS A 170 24.96 47.33 -4.02
CA HIS A 170 25.90 47.88 -3.06
C HIS A 170 27.16 48.21 -3.84
N LYS A 171 27.32 49.48 -4.24
CA LYS A 171 28.56 50.01 -4.81
C LYS A 171 29.70 49.93 -3.79
N VAL A 172 30.15 48.73 -3.51
CA VAL A 172 31.23 48.38 -2.59
C VAL A 172 32.26 47.66 -3.45
N CYS A 173 33.44 48.25 -3.60
CA CYS A 173 34.56 47.58 -4.26
C CYS A 173 35.08 46.44 -3.36
N LEU A 174 34.37 45.31 -3.34
CA LEU A 174 34.88 44.05 -2.80
C LEU A 174 35.39 43.22 -3.98
N GLN A 175 36.52 43.63 -4.55
CA GLN A 175 37.20 42.80 -5.54
C GLN A 175 37.91 41.65 -4.82
N TRP A 176 37.69 40.43 -5.34
CA TRP A 176 38.36 39.16 -5.03
C TRP A 176 37.86 38.31 -3.85
N GLY A 177 37.64 38.86 -2.65
CA GLY A 177 37.32 38.03 -1.48
C GLY A 177 35.95 37.33 -1.53
N THR A 178 34.96 38.00 -2.11
CA THR A 178 33.57 37.53 -2.15
C THR A 178 33.33 36.45 -3.19
N ASP A 179 33.92 36.54 -4.38
CA ASP A 179 33.80 35.48 -5.41
C ASP A 179 34.45 34.18 -4.94
N TYR A 180 35.61 34.27 -4.28
CA TYR A 180 36.28 33.10 -3.70
C TYR A 180 35.45 32.45 -2.59
N LEU A 181 34.87 33.25 -1.69
CA LEU A 181 33.93 32.77 -0.66
C LEU A 181 32.65 32.19 -1.28
N TRP A 182 32.12 32.78 -2.34
CA TRP A 182 30.95 32.28 -3.07
C TRP A 182 31.26 30.95 -3.75
N THR A 183 32.43 30.78 -4.39
CA THR A 183 32.83 29.49 -4.98
C THR A 183 33.12 28.41 -3.93
N LEU A 184 33.68 28.77 -2.77
CA LEU A 184 33.87 27.85 -1.64
C LEU A 184 32.54 27.43 -1.00
N GLN A 185 31.52 28.29 -1.06
CA GLN A 185 30.19 28.03 -0.53
C GLN A 185 29.20 27.52 -1.57
N ALA A 186 29.44 27.64 -2.88
CA ALA A 186 28.49 27.24 -3.93
C ALA A 186 28.09 25.76 -3.84
N ASN A 187 29.03 24.90 -3.43
CA ASN A 187 28.78 23.47 -3.17
C ASN A 187 28.26 23.18 -1.74
N LYS A 188 28.10 24.21 -0.90
CA LYS A 188 27.52 24.19 0.45
C LYS A 188 26.23 25.00 0.57
N ILE A 189 25.79 25.71 -0.48
CA ILE A 189 24.45 26.28 -0.53
C ILE A 189 23.53 25.06 -0.58
N PRO A 190 22.73 24.79 0.45
CA PRO A 190 21.73 23.73 0.33
C PRO A 190 20.87 24.12 -0.86
N GLN A 191 20.87 23.28 -1.90
CA GLN A 191 19.84 23.41 -2.94
C GLN A 191 18.53 23.36 -2.18
N CYS A 192 17.81 24.49 -2.12
CA CYS A 192 16.52 24.51 -1.48
C CYS A 192 15.68 23.49 -2.26
N PRO A 193 15.24 22.38 -1.65
CA PRO A 193 14.37 21.45 -2.35
C PRO A 193 13.20 22.28 -2.86
N HIS A 194 12.87 22.12 -4.14
CA HIS A 194 11.72 22.80 -4.71
C HIS A 194 10.47 22.23 -4.04
N GLU A 195 10.01 22.89 -2.99
CA GLU A 195 8.79 22.55 -2.26
C GLU A 195 7.60 23.24 -2.91
N SER A 196 6.61 22.45 -3.33
CA SER A 196 5.39 22.90 -4.01
C SER A 196 4.22 22.91 -3.03
N ASP A 197 3.32 23.87 -3.18
CA ASP A 197 2.06 23.93 -2.42
C ASP A 197 1.04 22.88 -2.91
N GLY A 198 1.14 22.47 -4.17
CA GLY A 198 0.32 21.38 -4.74
C GLY A 198 0.90 20.01 -4.41
N VAL A 199 0.13 19.20 -3.68
CA VAL A 199 0.47 17.83 -3.28
C VAL A 199 -0.48 16.84 -3.94
N GLN A 200 0.07 15.73 -4.45
CA GLN A 200 -0.73 14.60 -4.93
C GLN A 200 -1.07 13.71 -3.73
N ILE A 201 -2.36 13.59 -3.39
CA ILE A 201 -2.83 12.68 -2.34
C ILE A 201 -2.89 11.26 -2.87
N LEU A 202 -3.44 11.10 -4.06
CA LEU A 202 -3.64 9.81 -4.71
C LEU A 202 -3.24 9.93 -6.18
N SER A 203 -2.30 9.08 -6.63
CA SER A 203 -1.83 9.05 -8.01
C SER A 203 -2.33 7.84 -8.82
N PHE A 204 -2.88 6.83 -8.15
CA PHE A 204 -3.38 5.60 -8.75
C PHE A 204 -4.87 5.43 -8.47
N ILE A 205 -5.60 4.64 -9.25
CA ILE A 205 -7.03 4.44 -9.01
C ILE A 205 -7.22 3.64 -7.73
N TYR A 206 -7.98 4.18 -6.78
CA TYR A 206 -8.41 3.48 -5.57
C TYR A 206 -9.84 2.96 -5.76
N ALA A 207 -10.02 1.65 -5.67
CA ALA A 207 -11.32 1.01 -5.69
C ALA A 207 -11.88 0.97 -4.26
N SER A 208 -12.88 1.80 -3.98
CA SER A 208 -13.53 1.88 -2.67
C SER A 208 -14.83 1.08 -2.68
N SER A 209 -14.95 0.15 -1.74
CA SER A 209 -16.12 -0.72 -1.58
C SER A 209 -17.21 -0.15 -0.66
N GLY A 210 -17.07 1.08 -0.18
CA GLY A 210 -18.01 1.67 0.77
C GLY A 210 -17.80 1.29 2.24
N GLU A 211 -16.80 0.46 2.54
CA GLU A 211 -16.48 0.01 3.90
C GLU A 211 -15.92 1.10 4.81
N LYS A 212 -15.69 0.76 6.09
CA LYS A 212 -15.13 1.64 7.14
C LYS A 212 -13.60 1.80 7.08
N THR A 213 -13.01 1.66 5.89
CA THR A 213 -11.57 1.83 5.68
C THR A 213 -11.30 2.60 4.40
N GLY A 214 -10.17 3.30 4.39
CA GLY A 214 -9.84 4.26 3.36
C GLY A 214 -8.39 4.70 3.51
N ILE A 215 -7.98 5.63 2.64
CA ILE A 215 -6.61 6.12 2.59
C ILE A 215 -6.43 7.19 3.67
N VAL A 216 -5.42 7.03 4.52
CA VAL A 216 -5.12 7.97 5.61
C VAL A 216 -3.85 8.76 5.27
N LYS A 217 -4.02 10.06 5.02
CA LYS A 217 -2.93 10.99 4.65
C LYS A 217 -2.65 11.99 5.75
N LYS A 218 -1.40 12.08 6.19
CA LYS A 218 -0.94 13.13 7.12
C LYS A 218 0.04 14.03 6.42
N PHE A 219 -0.15 15.35 6.51
CA PHE A 219 0.75 16.31 5.92
C PHE A 219 1.71 16.87 6.96
N GLU A 220 2.97 17.00 6.57
CA GLU A 220 3.98 17.67 7.38
C GLU A 220 3.94 19.19 7.16
N ARG A 221 4.60 19.90 8.08
CA ARG A 221 4.84 21.34 7.95
C ARG A 221 5.76 21.59 6.77
N PHE A 222 5.66 22.77 6.15
CA PHE A 222 6.58 23.10 5.06
C PHE A 222 8.01 23.22 5.60
N GLU A 223 8.97 22.62 4.91
CA GLU A 223 10.39 22.81 5.21
C GLU A 223 10.79 24.28 4.93
N ASN A 224 10.18 24.89 3.91
CA ASN A 224 10.33 26.29 3.61
C ASN A 224 9.59 27.16 4.63
N ARG A 225 10.38 27.89 5.41
CA ARG A 225 9.89 28.82 6.44
C ARG A 225 8.91 29.88 5.93
N GLU A 226 9.07 30.38 4.70
CA GLU A 226 8.16 31.37 4.12
C GLU A 226 6.78 30.75 3.84
N LEU A 227 6.75 29.55 3.26
CA LEU A 227 5.50 28.81 3.00
C LEU A 227 4.82 28.42 4.31
N GLU A 228 5.56 27.95 5.30
CA GLU A 228 5.02 27.61 6.62
C GLU A 228 4.46 28.85 7.33
N THR A 229 5.13 30.00 7.19
CA THR A 229 4.62 31.26 7.75
C THR A 229 3.29 31.64 7.07
N VAL A 230 3.19 31.51 5.75
CA VAL A 230 1.94 31.78 5.02
C VAL A 230 0.83 30.83 5.47
N ARG A 231 1.12 29.53 5.60
CA ARG A 231 0.18 28.52 6.10
C ARG A 231 -0.36 28.88 7.48
N GLN A 232 0.52 29.25 8.41
CA GLN A 232 0.13 29.66 9.78
C GLN A 232 -0.78 30.90 9.79
N HIS A 233 -0.56 31.86 8.89
CA HIS A 233 -1.44 33.02 8.76
C HIS A 233 -2.81 32.68 8.14
N GLN A 234 -2.93 31.56 7.45
CA GLN A 234 -4.16 31.09 6.81
C GLN A 234 -5.01 30.17 7.71
N ILE A 235 -4.58 29.88 8.95
CA ILE A 235 -5.33 28.98 9.84
C ILE A 235 -6.75 29.50 10.15
N ASP A 236 -6.85 30.81 10.41
CA ASP A 236 -8.13 31.48 10.70
C ASP A 236 -8.79 32.08 9.42
N TYR A 237 -8.14 31.91 8.26
CA TYR A 237 -8.64 32.35 6.95
C TYR A 237 -8.13 31.39 5.86
N PRO A 238 -8.75 30.21 5.72
CA PRO A 238 -8.24 29.16 4.84
C PRO A 238 -8.29 29.57 3.38
N MET A 239 -7.22 29.25 2.65
CA MET A 239 -7.13 29.43 1.20
C MET A 239 -6.55 28.18 0.57
N PHE A 240 -7.41 27.24 0.18
CA PHE A 240 -6.98 25.97 -0.41
C PHE A 240 -7.99 25.43 -1.42
N THR A 241 -7.52 24.55 -2.30
CA THR A 241 -8.36 23.85 -3.28
C THR A 241 -8.05 22.35 -3.27
N VAL A 242 -9.08 21.53 -3.25
CA VAL A 242 -8.99 20.08 -3.44
C VAL A 242 -9.70 19.71 -4.74
N SER A 243 -9.06 18.89 -5.56
CA SER A 243 -9.60 18.38 -6.82
C SER A 243 -9.57 16.86 -6.82
N ILE A 244 -10.73 16.21 -6.94
CA ILE A 244 -10.92 14.75 -6.80
C ILE A 244 -11.57 14.20 -8.06
N TRP A 245 -10.98 13.22 -8.73
CA TRP A 245 -11.68 12.43 -9.75
C TRP A 245 -12.45 11.29 -9.09
N LEU A 246 -13.72 11.13 -9.47
CA LEU A 246 -14.62 10.11 -8.93
C LEU A 246 -15.42 9.44 -10.05
N TYR A 247 -15.68 8.15 -9.86
CA TYR A 247 -16.67 7.37 -10.58
C TYR A 247 -17.55 6.69 -9.53
N LEU A 248 -18.77 7.16 -9.33
CA LEU A 248 -19.71 6.61 -8.35
C LEU A 248 -20.44 5.40 -8.96
N VAL A 249 -20.47 4.27 -8.26
CA VAL A 249 -21.21 3.08 -8.71
C VAL A 249 -22.67 3.15 -8.23
N HIS A 250 -22.84 3.45 -6.94
CA HIS A 250 -24.12 3.67 -6.27
C HIS A 250 -24.07 4.94 -5.40
N TYR A 251 -25.23 5.43 -4.96
CA TYR A 251 -25.29 6.42 -3.89
C TYR A 251 -25.07 5.74 -2.53
N CYS A 252 -24.94 6.55 -1.48
CA CYS A 252 -24.72 6.02 -0.14
C CYS A 252 -25.96 5.24 0.34
N GLU A 253 -25.75 4.04 0.89
CA GLU A 253 -26.82 3.26 1.55
C GLU A 253 -27.17 3.80 2.95
N MET A 254 -26.27 4.60 3.53
CA MET A 254 -26.40 5.24 4.83
C MET A 254 -26.72 6.73 4.67
N ASP A 255 -27.10 7.41 5.77
CA ASP A 255 -27.37 8.86 5.75
C ASP A 255 -26.22 9.68 5.10
N LEU A 256 -24.97 9.33 5.43
CA LEU A 256 -23.75 10.00 4.95
C LEU A 256 -22.59 9.01 4.75
N CYS A 257 -21.98 9.05 3.57
CA CYS A 257 -20.76 8.32 3.23
C CYS A 257 -19.60 9.29 2.98
N GLY A 258 -18.41 8.96 3.46
CA GLY A 258 -17.21 9.77 3.33
C GLY A 258 -16.63 9.78 1.92
N ILE A 259 -16.41 10.99 1.39
CA ILE A 259 -15.59 11.22 0.19
C ILE A 259 -14.18 11.62 0.62
N LEU A 260 -14.08 12.73 1.35
CA LEU A 260 -12.82 13.26 1.89
C LEU A 260 -13.13 14.06 3.17
N TYR A 261 -12.49 13.72 4.28
CA TYR A 261 -12.65 14.48 5.52
C TYR A 261 -11.36 14.57 6.33
N PHE A 262 -11.23 15.66 7.06
CA PHE A 262 -10.13 15.90 7.98
C PHE A 262 -10.54 15.52 9.41
N ILE A 263 -9.64 14.86 10.14
CA ILE A 263 -9.78 14.52 11.55
C ILE A 263 -8.69 15.23 12.34
N ASP A 264 -9.11 15.97 13.36
CA ASP A 264 -8.25 16.77 14.24
C ASP A 264 -7.51 15.88 15.29
N PRO A 265 -6.61 16.43 16.13
CA PRO A 265 -5.88 15.63 17.12
C PRO A 265 -6.76 15.13 18.26
N LYS A 266 -7.99 15.65 18.38
CA LYS A 266 -8.97 15.23 19.38
C LYS A 266 -9.91 14.15 18.82
N GLU A 267 -9.63 13.62 17.62
CA GLU A 267 -10.43 12.62 16.93
C GLU A 267 -11.85 13.12 16.60
N MET A 268 -11.98 14.40 16.25
CA MET A 268 -13.22 15.04 15.80
C MET A 268 -13.11 15.46 14.33
N TYR A 269 -14.24 15.52 13.63
CA TYR A 269 -14.28 16.06 12.27
C TYR A 269 -13.87 17.53 12.27
N GLY A 270 -12.93 17.88 11.39
CA GLY A 270 -12.53 19.26 11.14
C GLY A 270 -12.82 19.70 9.70
N THR A 271 -12.31 20.87 9.32
CA THR A 271 -12.52 21.44 7.99
C THR A 271 -11.50 20.90 6.98
N PRO A 272 -11.89 20.45 5.76
CA PRO A 272 -13.24 20.15 5.33
C PRO A 272 -13.64 18.71 5.71
N ALA A 273 -14.93 18.48 5.93
CA ALA A 273 -15.50 17.14 6.02
C ALA A 273 -16.60 16.96 4.95
N VAL A 274 -16.26 16.23 3.88
CA VAL A 274 -17.06 16.10 2.65
C VAL A 274 -17.65 14.70 2.57
N PHE A 275 -18.98 14.66 2.53
CA PHE A 275 -19.78 13.45 2.50
C PHE A 275 -20.75 13.43 1.30
N LEU A 276 -21.22 12.25 0.95
CA LEU A 276 -22.29 11.99 0.00
C LEU A 276 -23.52 11.46 0.75
N ASN A 277 -24.70 11.99 0.46
CA ASN A 277 -25.94 11.46 1.02
C ASN A 277 -26.61 10.41 0.11
N GLU A 278 -27.70 9.81 0.59
CA GLU A 278 -28.50 8.79 -0.12
C GLU A 278 -29.06 9.29 -1.47
N GLU A 279 -29.33 10.59 -1.59
CA GLU A 279 -29.87 11.21 -2.80
C GLU A 279 -28.77 11.67 -3.79
N GLY A 280 -27.49 11.51 -3.43
CA GLY A 280 -26.34 11.90 -4.26
C GLY A 280 -25.90 13.36 -4.16
N TYR A 281 -26.44 14.16 -3.23
CA TYR A 281 -25.96 15.52 -2.93
C TYR A 281 -24.69 15.50 -2.08
N VAL A 282 -23.81 16.48 -2.32
CA VAL A 282 -22.60 16.67 -1.52
C VAL A 282 -22.94 17.45 -0.26
N HIS A 283 -22.61 16.86 0.88
CA HIS A 283 -22.77 17.43 2.20
C HIS A 283 -21.40 17.80 2.78
N ILE A 284 -21.18 19.08 3.07
CA ILE A 284 -19.92 19.61 3.56
C ILE A 284 -20.12 20.11 4.98
N GLN A 285 -19.31 19.62 5.92
CA GLN A 285 -19.21 20.07 7.30
C GLN A 285 -17.90 20.85 7.51
N MET A 286 -17.96 21.85 8.39
CA MET A 286 -16.87 22.81 8.63
C MET A 286 -16.89 23.30 10.08
N HIS A 287 -15.72 23.64 10.59
CA HIS A 287 -15.54 24.23 11.92
C HIS A 287 -15.28 25.73 11.79
N LEU A 288 -16.04 26.57 12.49
CA LEU A 288 -15.83 28.02 12.54
C LEU A 288 -14.73 28.38 13.53
N VAL A 289 -14.08 29.54 13.33
CA VAL A 289 -13.05 30.06 14.27
C VAL A 289 -13.59 30.25 15.70
N ARG A 290 -14.90 30.47 15.85
CA ARG A 290 -15.55 30.59 17.17
C ARG A 290 -15.78 29.27 17.90
N GLY A 291 -15.58 28.14 17.23
CA GLY A 291 -15.81 26.81 17.78
C GLY A 291 -17.19 26.20 17.48
N ASP A 292 -18.03 26.89 16.70
CA ASP A 292 -19.32 26.36 16.24
C ASP A 292 -19.13 25.53 14.96
N ASP A 293 -19.91 24.46 14.80
CA ASP A 293 -19.92 23.64 13.58
C ASP A 293 -21.07 24.05 12.66
N LEU A 294 -20.80 24.08 11.35
CA LEU A 294 -21.81 24.29 10.32
C LEU A 294 -21.83 23.11 9.34
N ALA A 295 -22.89 23.05 8.54
CA ALA A 295 -23.02 22.10 7.44
C ALA A 295 -23.81 22.72 6.28
N VAL A 296 -23.45 22.39 5.04
CA VAL A 296 -24.20 22.76 3.84
C VAL A 296 -24.35 21.59 2.88
N LYS A 297 -25.45 21.61 2.13
CA LYS A 297 -25.78 20.61 1.10
C LYS A 297 -25.84 21.28 -0.28
N THR A 298 -25.31 20.61 -1.31
CA THR A 298 -25.42 21.09 -2.69
C THR A 298 -26.86 21.03 -3.20
N SER A 299 -27.14 21.83 -4.24
CA SER A 299 -28.44 21.85 -4.95
C SER A 299 -28.50 20.88 -6.12
N PHE A 300 -27.40 20.20 -6.43
CA PHE A 300 -27.28 19.21 -7.49
C PHE A 300 -26.72 17.90 -6.93
N SER A 301 -27.15 16.79 -7.52
CA SER A 301 -26.62 15.46 -7.26
C SER A 301 -25.42 15.16 -8.17
N LEU A 302 -24.51 14.32 -7.69
CA LEU A 302 -23.39 13.81 -8.48
C LEU A 302 -23.85 12.71 -9.45
N PRO A 303 -23.24 12.59 -10.64
CA PRO A 303 -23.62 11.57 -11.61
C PRO A 303 -23.15 10.16 -11.17
N LEU A 304 -23.96 9.15 -11.46
CA LEU A 304 -23.58 7.75 -11.34
C LEU A 304 -22.97 7.22 -12.65
N ARG A 305 -22.06 6.25 -12.53
CA ARG A 305 -21.49 5.45 -13.62
C ARG A 305 -20.83 6.27 -14.74
N GLN A 306 -20.25 7.41 -14.39
CA GLN A 306 -19.50 8.29 -15.29
C GLN A 306 -18.36 8.96 -14.54
N TRP A 307 -17.21 9.17 -15.20
CA TRP A 307 -16.10 9.91 -14.59
C TRP A 307 -16.39 11.42 -14.51
N PHE A 308 -16.22 11.98 -13.32
CA PHE A 308 -16.27 13.43 -13.09
C PHE A 308 -15.20 13.87 -12.10
N ARG A 309 -14.81 15.15 -12.20
CA ARG A 309 -13.90 15.84 -11.30
C ARG A 309 -14.70 16.76 -10.39
N LEU A 310 -14.60 16.54 -9.09
CA LEU A 310 -15.16 17.38 -8.04
C LEU A 310 -14.07 18.32 -7.52
N ASP A 311 -14.25 19.62 -7.76
CA ASP A 311 -13.34 20.67 -7.29
C ASP A 311 -13.99 21.44 -6.13
N LEU A 312 -13.27 21.53 -5.01
CA LEU A 312 -13.68 22.19 -3.77
C LEU A 312 -12.66 23.27 -3.43
N SER A 313 -13.09 24.53 -3.43
CA SER A 313 -12.24 25.69 -3.16
C SER A 313 -12.76 26.44 -1.94
N PHE A 314 -11.88 26.63 -0.94
CA PHE A 314 -12.18 27.32 0.32
C PHE A 314 -11.43 28.64 0.38
N LYS A 315 -12.13 29.74 0.65
CA LYS A 315 -11.58 31.09 0.74
C LYS A 315 -12.19 31.84 1.92
N GLY A 316 -11.57 31.76 3.09
CA GLY A 316 -12.17 32.25 4.34
C GLY A 316 -13.54 31.62 4.55
N GLY A 317 -14.56 32.42 4.86
CA GLY A 317 -15.97 32.02 4.93
C GLY A 317 -16.68 31.80 3.59
N GLN A 318 -15.98 31.50 2.49
CA GLN A 318 -16.57 31.16 1.19
C GLN A 318 -16.18 29.75 0.76
N ILE A 319 -17.15 28.98 0.27
CA ILE A 319 -16.94 27.66 -0.32
C ILE A 319 -17.44 27.67 -1.76
N GLU A 320 -16.62 27.19 -2.67
CA GLU A 320 -16.97 27.00 -4.07
C GLU A 320 -16.87 25.50 -4.42
N VAL A 321 -17.97 24.95 -4.92
CA VAL A 321 -18.09 23.54 -5.30
C VAL A 321 -18.40 23.48 -6.78
N SER A 322 -17.58 22.77 -7.55
CA SER A 322 -17.84 22.55 -8.97
C SER A 322 -17.63 21.09 -9.38
N SER A 323 -18.45 20.63 -10.34
CA SER A 323 -18.33 19.31 -10.96
C SER A 323 -18.13 19.45 -12.46
N VAL A 324 -17.05 18.84 -12.96
CA VAL A 324 -16.62 18.88 -14.36
C VAL A 324 -16.41 17.47 -14.88
N GLY A 325 -16.93 17.17 -16.07
CA GLY A 325 -16.76 15.87 -16.70
C GLY A 325 -16.83 16.00 -18.21
N LYS A 326 -16.19 15.09 -18.92
CA LYS A 326 -16.08 15.11 -20.39
C LYS A 326 -17.44 14.95 -21.07
N ASN A 327 -18.34 14.17 -20.46
CA ASN A 327 -19.67 13.83 -20.97
C ASN A 327 -20.82 14.47 -20.16
N LEU A 328 -20.51 15.34 -19.19
CA LEU A 328 -21.54 15.98 -18.38
C LEU A 328 -22.29 17.03 -19.20
N LYS A 329 -23.61 16.83 -19.37
CA LYS A 329 -24.49 17.74 -20.12
C LYS A 329 -24.58 19.15 -19.50
N ARG A 330 -24.27 19.30 -18.21
CA ARG A 330 -24.28 20.56 -17.47
C ARG A 330 -23.08 20.62 -16.52
N HIS A 331 -22.31 21.70 -16.59
CA HIS A 331 -21.36 22.06 -15.54
C HIS A 331 -22.15 22.53 -14.32
N HIS A 332 -21.95 21.87 -13.19
CA HIS A 332 -22.55 22.26 -11.93
C HIS A 332 -21.54 23.10 -11.15
N HIS A 333 -21.94 24.29 -10.74
CA HIS A 333 -21.13 25.20 -9.94
C HIS A 333 -22.04 25.88 -8.92
N GLN A 334 -21.62 25.87 -7.65
CA GLN A 334 -22.35 26.48 -6.55
C GLN A 334 -21.38 27.12 -5.57
N SER A 335 -21.68 28.34 -5.14
CA SER A 335 -20.93 29.05 -4.11
C SER A 335 -21.79 29.27 -2.86
N PHE A 336 -21.16 29.14 -1.70
CA PHE A 336 -21.73 29.39 -0.39
C PHE A 336 -20.96 30.52 0.30
N PHE A 337 -21.68 31.44 0.92
CA PHE A 337 -21.10 32.59 1.63
C PHE A 337 -21.56 32.60 3.07
N PHE A 338 -20.60 32.71 3.98
CA PHE A 338 -20.82 32.78 5.41
C PHE A 338 -20.29 34.10 5.96
N ARG A 339 -20.80 34.51 7.12
CA ARG A 339 -20.40 35.77 7.76
C ARG A 339 -19.07 35.66 8.51
N GLU A 340 -18.68 34.44 8.85
CA GLU A 340 -17.51 34.12 9.66
C GLU A 340 -16.61 33.16 8.90
N ASP A 341 -15.31 33.23 9.17
CA ASP A 341 -14.29 32.41 8.54
C ASP A 341 -14.18 31.03 9.23
N PHE A 342 -13.68 30.04 8.48
CA PHE A 342 -13.47 28.68 8.98
C PHE A 342 -12.11 28.54 9.65
N TYR A 343 -12.03 27.66 10.64
CA TYR A 343 -10.78 27.21 11.24
C TYR A 343 -10.21 26.04 10.45
N TYR A 344 -8.91 26.10 10.15
CA TYR A 344 -8.24 25.12 9.30
C TYR A 344 -6.74 24.94 9.64
N ASP A 345 -6.34 23.78 10.15
CA ASP A 345 -4.93 23.42 10.30
C ASP A 345 -4.65 22.03 9.72
N ASP A 346 -4.17 22.00 8.48
CA ASP A 346 -3.88 20.79 7.71
C ASP A 346 -2.72 19.94 8.28
N THR A 347 -1.96 20.45 9.24
CA THR A 347 -0.83 19.75 9.88
C THR A 347 -1.18 19.17 11.26
N ALA A 348 -2.25 19.66 11.87
CA ALA A 348 -2.69 19.23 13.20
C ALA A 348 -3.69 18.07 13.12
N GLY A 349 -3.45 17.06 12.30
CA GLY A 349 -4.41 15.97 12.12
C GLY A 349 -4.09 15.11 10.92
N TYR A 350 -5.10 14.47 10.35
CA TYR A 350 -4.96 13.66 9.14
C TYR A 350 -6.22 13.72 8.28
N PHE A 351 -6.04 13.54 6.97
CA PHE A 351 -7.08 13.42 5.98
C PHE A 351 -7.42 11.96 5.75
N VAL A 352 -8.69 11.68 5.53
CA VAL A 352 -9.19 10.37 5.12
C VAL A 352 -9.89 10.50 3.77
N LEU A 353 -9.52 9.66 2.82
CA LEU A 353 -10.20 9.47 1.54
C LEU A 353 -11.01 8.16 1.59
N GLY A 354 -12.33 8.24 1.36
CA GLY A 354 -13.23 7.09 1.50
C GLY A 354 -13.65 6.85 2.96
N GLY A 355 -13.57 5.60 3.42
CA GLY A 355 -14.05 5.19 4.74
C GLY A 355 -13.05 5.30 5.89
N SER A 356 -13.54 5.32 7.12
CA SER A 356 -12.75 5.14 8.36
C SER A 356 -13.61 4.54 9.46
N GLY A 357 -13.02 4.35 10.65
CA GLY A 357 -13.76 3.98 11.85
C GLY A 357 -14.88 4.95 12.25
N TYR A 358 -14.94 6.16 11.67
CA TYR A 358 -15.96 7.18 11.96
C TYR A 358 -17.13 7.18 10.97
N ALA A 359 -16.87 6.93 9.68
CA ALA A 359 -17.87 6.94 8.62
C ALA A 359 -17.55 5.90 7.54
N ASN A 360 -18.60 5.29 6.98
CA ASN A 360 -18.49 4.42 5.81
C ASN A 360 -18.00 5.23 4.60
N GLY A 361 -17.23 4.62 3.71
CA GLY A 361 -16.82 5.23 2.45
C GLY A 361 -17.94 5.27 1.43
N VAL A 362 -17.71 5.93 0.29
CA VAL A 362 -18.58 5.83 -0.89
C VAL A 362 -18.16 4.62 -1.75
N GLU A 363 -19.12 3.94 -2.36
CA GLU A 363 -18.85 2.93 -3.40
C GLU A 363 -18.45 3.59 -4.71
N ALA A 364 -17.14 3.65 -4.95
CA ALA A 364 -16.59 4.45 -6.03
C ALA A 364 -15.19 4.02 -6.45
N PHE A 365 -14.81 4.41 -7.67
CA PHE A 365 -13.40 4.51 -8.04
C PHE A 365 -12.93 5.94 -7.83
N PHE A 366 -11.96 6.11 -6.95
CA PHE A 366 -11.24 7.36 -6.77
C PHE A 366 -10.09 7.41 -7.78
N GLY A 367 -10.14 8.39 -8.67
CA GLY A 367 -9.03 8.72 -9.56
C GLY A 367 -8.01 9.65 -8.89
N PRO A 368 -7.23 10.41 -9.68
CA PRO A 368 -6.20 11.29 -9.15
C PRO A 368 -6.78 12.36 -8.22
N VAL A 369 -6.22 12.46 -7.02
CA VAL A 369 -6.58 13.48 -6.03
C VAL A 369 -5.41 14.41 -5.80
N LYS A 370 -5.66 15.70 -6.04
CA LYS A 370 -4.67 16.76 -5.89
C LYS A 370 -5.15 17.84 -4.94
N TYR A 371 -4.27 18.24 -4.04
CA TYR A 371 -4.55 19.18 -2.98
C TYR A 371 -3.58 20.37 -3.05
N TYR A 372 -4.12 21.56 -3.27
CA TYR A 372 -3.39 22.82 -3.36
C TYR A 372 -3.50 23.55 -2.01
N ARG A 373 -2.43 23.49 -1.20
CA ARG A 373 -2.44 23.85 0.22
C ARG A 373 -2.65 25.33 0.53
N LEU A 374 -2.15 26.20 -0.35
CA LEU A 374 -2.05 27.65 -0.07
C LEU A 374 -2.78 28.53 -1.10
N ASN A 375 -3.41 27.89 -2.09
CA ASN A 375 -3.95 28.56 -3.27
C ASN A 375 -5.41 28.18 -3.48
N VAL A 376 -6.22 29.19 -3.79
CA VAL A 376 -7.59 29.03 -4.28
C VAL A 376 -7.54 29.15 -5.80
N LEU A 377 -7.88 28.07 -6.48
CA LEU A 377 -7.86 27.99 -7.94
C LEU A 377 -9.29 27.92 -8.49
N GLU A 378 -9.51 28.63 -9.59
CA GLU A 378 -10.70 28.44 -10.41
C GLU A 378 -10.59 27.13 -11.21
N THR A 379 -11.73 26.55 -11.54
CA THR A 379 -11.84 25.25 -12.24
C THR A 379 -10.95 25.12 -13.49
N GLU A 380 -10.79 26.20 -14.27
CA GLU A 380 -9.97 26.24 -15.49
C GLU A 380 -8.45 26.24 -15.22
N GLN A 381 -8.03 26.70 -14.04
CA GLN A 381 -6.63 26.78 -13.63
C GLN A 381 -6.13 25.47 -13.00
N ILE A 382 -7.05 24.58 -12.60
CA ILE A 382 -6.74 23.31 -11.96
C ILE A 382 -6.18 22.31 -12.97
N SER A 383 -4.90 21.98 -12.81
CA SER A 383 -4.24 20.91 -13.55
C SER A 383 -4.24 19.59 -12.74
N ASN A 384 -5.24 18.75 -13.00
CA ASN A 384 -5.37 17.39 -12.47
C ASN A 384 -5.99 16.49 -13.56
N PRO A 385 -5.21 15.97 -14.52
CA PRO A 385 -5.73 15.11 -15.57
C PRO A 385 -6.08 13.71 -15.00
N LEU A 386 -7.15 13.11 -15.51
CA LEU A 386 -7.45 11.70 -15.27
C LEU A 386 -6.36 10.82 -15.93
N PHE A 387 -5.75 9.90 -15.18
CA PHE A 387 -4.73 8.98 -15.70
C PHE A 387 -5.32 7.94 -16.65
N ASP A 388 -4.47 7.35 -17.48
CA ASP A 388 -4.70 6.18 -18.34
C ASP A 388 -6.10 6.06 -18.94
N LYS A 389 -6.29 6.71 -20.10
CA LYS A 389 -7.57 6.72 -20.82
C LYS A 389 -8.11 5.31 -21.08
N GLU A 390 -7.23 4.35 -21.32
CA GLU A 390 -7.63 2.98 -21.65
C GLU A 390 -8.39 2.33 -20.50
N ILE A 391 -7.86 2.37 -19.27
CA ILE A 391 -8.51 1.78 -18.10
C ILE A 391 -9.82 2.50 -17.77
N THR A 392 -9.84 3.83 -17.86
CA THR A 392 -11.03 4.61 -17.52
C THR A 392 -12.20 4.31 -18.47
N GLU A 393 -11.92 4.14 -19.76
CA GLU A 393 -12.91 3.75 -20.77
C GLU A 393 -13.34 2.29 -20.58
N GLN A 394 -12.42 1.40 -20.18
CA GLN A 394 -12.75 0.00 -19.88
C GLN A 394 -13.67 -0.14 -18.64
N ILE A 395 -13.50 0.68 -17.60
CA ILE A 395 -14.39 0.71 -16.43
C ILE A 395 -15.81 1.12 -16.86
N GLU A 396 -15.94 2.19 -17.67
CA GLU A 396 -17.24 2.64 -18.19
C GLU A 396 -17.93 1.53 -19.00
N LEU A 397 -17.21 0.92 -19.95
CA LEU A 397 -17.72 -0.18 -20.78
C LEU A 397 -18.11 -1.42 -19.97
N TYR A 398 -17.37 -1.70 -18.89
CA TYR A 398 -17.67 -2.83 -18.01
C TYR A 398 -19.02 -2.63 -17.30
N TYR A 399 -19.23 -1.48 -16.66
CA TYR A 399 -20.50 -1.23 -15.96
C TYR A 399 -21.67 -1.01 -16.92
N GLU A 400 -21.44 -0.48 -18.12
CA GLU A 400 -22.47 -0.43 -19.17
C GLU A 400 -22.93 -1.84 -19.56
N ARG A 401 -21.99 -2.77 -19.75
CA ARG A 401 -22.32 -4.18 -19.99
C ARG A 401 -23.05 -4.80 -18.79
N CYS A 402 -22.62 -4.50 -17.57
CA CYS A 402 -23.25 -5.11 -16.40
C CYS A 402 -24.69 -4.65 -16.19
N MET A 403 -25.02 -3.41 -16.59
CA MET A 403 -26.41 -2.97 -16.68
C MET A 403 -27.25 -3.87 -17.60
N ASP A 404 -26.79 -4.10 -18.84
CA ASP A 404 -27.50 -4.99 -19.77
C ASP A 404 -27.75 -6.38 -19.14
N ILE A 405 -26.76 -6.93 -18.45
CA ILE A 405 -26.81 -8.29 -17.90
C ILE A 405 -27.74 -8.36 -16.69
N GLN A 406 -27.64 -7.39 -15.77
CA GLN A 406 -28.51 -7.30 -14.60
C GLN A 406 -29.97 -7.15 -15.03
N ASP A 407 -30.25 -6.27 -16.00
CA ASP A 407 -31.59 -6.06 -16.56
C ASP A 407 -32.13 -7.36 -17.20
N ILE A 408 -31.30 -8.09 -17.96
CA ILE A 408 -31.69 -9.38 -18.56
C ILE A 408 -32.05 -10.42 -17.49
N VAL A 409 -31.23 -10.54 -16.43
CA VAL A 409 -31.45 -11.54 -15.38
C VAL A 409 -32.69 -11.20 -14.55
N ALA A 410 -32.87 -9.93 -14.20
CA ALA A 410 -34.06 -9.42 -13.51
C ALA A 410 -35.34 -9.70 -14.31
N GLU A 411 -35.39 -9.27 -15.57
CA GLU A 411 -36.56 -9.48 -16.43
C GLU A 411 -36.84 -10.97 -16.67
N TYR A 412 -35.80 -11.79 -16.83
CA TYR A 412 -35.97 -13.23 -16.98
C TYR A 412 -36.57 -13.88 -15.73
N ARG A 413 -36.14 -13.47 -14.53
CA ARG A 413 -36.71 -13.94 -13.26
C ARG A 413 -38.19 -13.58 -13.15
N ASP A 414 -38.54 -12.33 -13.46
CA ASP A 414 -39.93 -11.86 -13.46
C ASP A 414 -40.79 -12.67 -14.43
N ILE A 415 -40.26 -13.02 -15.61
CA ILE A 415 -40.96 -13.87 -16.58
C ILE A 415 -41.16 -15.28 -16.04
N VAL A 416 -40.17 -15.88 -15.38
CA VAL A 416 -40.31 -17.25 -14.85
C VAL A 416 -41.30 -17.30 -13.68
N SER A 417 -41.26 -16.31 -12.79
CA SER A 417 -42.21 -16.21 -11.67
C SER A 417 -43.65 -15.95 -12.14
N GLN A 418 -43.83 -15.08 -13.16
CA GLN A 418 -45.15 -14.84 -13.77
C GLN A 418 -45.59 -16.00 -14.69
N GLY A 419 -44.66 -16.69 -15.33
CA GLY A 419 -44.90 -17.83 -16.22
C GLY A 419 -45.54 -19.02 -15.51
N GLN A 420 -45.30 -19.18 -14.20
CA GLN A 420 -46.04 -20.15 -13.37
C GLN A 420 -47.49 -19.75 -13.11
N ALA A 421 -47.82 -18.44 -13.13
CA ALA A 421 -49.19 -17.94 -13.02
C ALA A 421 -49.93 -17.88 -14.37
N VAL A 422 -49.23 -17.67 -15.48
CA VAL A 422 -49.82 -17.51 -16.84
C VAL A 422 -50.00 -18.85 -17.58
N GLN A 423 -49.38 -19.93 -17.12
CA GLN A 423 -49.59 -21.26 -17.70
C GLN A 423 -51.02 -21.81 -17.46
N GLU A 424 -51.80 -21.22 -16.54
CA GLU A 424 -53.23 -21.51 -16.39
C GLU A 424 -54.12 -20.77 -17.41
N ASP A 425 -53.69 -19.61 -17.96
CA ASP A 425 -54.50 -18.80 -18.88
C ASP A 425 -54.08 -18.90 -20.37
N CYS A 426 -52.95 -19.53 -20.66
CA CYS A 426 -52.42 -19.65 -22.03
C CYS A 426 -52.14 -21.11 -22.42
N VAL A 427 -53.15 -22.00 -22.41
CA VAL A 427 -53.01 -23.35 -22.97
C VAL A 427 -54.23 -23.82 -23.78
N TYR A 428 -53.99 -23.88 -25.10
CA TYR A 428 -54.41 -24.86 -26.12
C TYR A 428 -55.89 -25.14 -26.41
N GLU A 429 -56.26 -24.74 -27.63
CA GLU A 429 -57.26 -25.32 -28.56
C GLU A 429 -58.32 -26.28 -27.97
N ASN A 430 -59.44 -25.71 -27.53
CA ASN A 430 -60.73 -26.40 -27.50
C ASN A 430 -61.54 -25.98 -28.75
N TYR A 431 -62.37 -26.84 -29.33
CA TYR A 431 -63.25 -26.52 -30.47
C TYR A 431 -64.08 -25.23 -30.28
N TYR A 432 -64.40 -24.86 -29.04
CA TYR A 432 -65.03 -23.57 -28.70
C TYR A 432 -64.12 -22.34 -28.88
N SER A 433 -62.79 -22.49 -28.76
CA SER A 433 -61.80 -21.42 -28.96
C SER A 433 -61.60 -21.05 -30.43
N GLU A 434 -61.78 -21.98 -31.38
CA GLU A 434 -61.81 -21.68 -32.82
C GLU A 434 -63.00 -20.78 -33.21
N LEU A 435 -64.14 -20.96 -32.55
CA LEU A 435 -65.33 -20.12 -32.77
C LEU A 435 -65.12 -18.69 -32.28
N ILE A 436 -64.40 -18.50 -31.17
CA ILE A 436 -63.98 -17.18 -30.67
C ILE A 436 -62.96 -16.55 -31.64
N HIS A 437 -62.01 -17.33 -32.16
CA HIS A 437 -61.00 -16.84 -33.09
C HIS A 437 -61.57 -16.44 -34.47
N LYS A 438 -62.79 -16.89 -34.81
CA LYS A 438 -63.50 -16.56 -36.05
C LYS A 438 -64.35 -15.29 -35.95
N TYR A 439 -64.76 -14.89 -34.75
CA TYR A 439 -65.69 -13.77 -34.53
C TYR A 439 -65.29 -12.77 -33.43
N GLY A 440 -64.21 -13.01 -32.69
CA GLY A 440 -63.69 -12.15 -31.63
C GLY A 440 -62.32 -11.55 -31.96
N GLU A 441 -62.06 -10.35 -31.45
CA GLU A 441 -60.75 -9.70 -31.55
C GLU A 441 -59.66 -10.56 -30.89
N LYS A 442 -58.56 -10.76 -31.61
CA LYS A 442 -57.40 -11.51 -31.13
C LYS A 442 -56.79 -10.81 -29.91
N SER A 443 -56.91 -11.40 -28.73
CA SER A 443 -55.94 -11.17 -27.66
C SER A 443 -54.60 -11.76 -28.10
N LYS A 444 -53.75 -10.93 -28.72
CA LYS A 444 -52.35 -11.31 -28.94
C LYS A 444 -51.70 -11.41 -27.57
N CYS A 445 -51.12 -12.56 -27.24
CA CYS A 445 -50.10 -12.60 -26.21
C CYS A 445 -48.99 -11.64 -26.66
N ASP A 446 -48.62 -10.68 -25.82
CA ASP A 446 -47.52 -9.78 -26.14
C ASP A 446 -46.25 -10.63 -26.31
N ALA A 447 -45.61 -10.51 -27.48
CA ALA A 447 -44.30 -11.10 -27.69
C ALA A 447 -43.32 -10.31 -26.81
N PHE A 448 -42.70 -11.01 -25.86
CA PHE A 448 -41.73 -10.48 -24.90
C PHE A 448 -40.70 -9.55 -25.55
N MET A 449 -40.44 -8.42 -24.89
CA MET A 449 -39.87 -7.18 -25.46
C MET A 449 -38.33 -7.16 -25.52
N TRP A 450 -37.63 -8.29 -25.65
CA TRP A 450 -36.21 -8.21 -25.97
C TRP A 450 -36.00 -7.85 -27.44
N GLY A 451 -35.33 -6.73 -27.69
CA GLY A 451 -34.85 -6.40 -29.03
C GLY A 451 -34.02 -7.56 -29.58
N LYS A 452 -34.23 -7.91 -30.86
CA LYS A 452 -33.49 -9.00 -31.53
C LYS A 452 -31.97 -8.88 -31.33
N GLU A 453 -31.45 -7.65 -31.27
CA GLU A 453 -30.05 -7.33 -31.05
C GLU A 453 -29.50 -7.79 -29.68
N LEU A 454 -30.22 -7.56 -28.57
CA LEU A 454 -29.78 -8.00 -27.24
C LEU A 454 -29.77 -9.53 -27.11
N ARG A 455 -30.78 -10.20 -27.69
CA ARG A 455 -30.87 -11.66 -27.70
C ARG A 455 -29.77 -12.30 -28.55
N GLU A 456 -29.37 -11.67 -29.66
CA GLU A 456 -28.22 -12.10 -30.45
C GLU A 456 -26.89 -11.82 -29.73
N LYS A 457 -26.75 -10.66 -29.10
CA LYS A 457 -25.54 -10.26 -28.35
C LYS A 457 -25.24 -11.18 -27.16
N TYR A 458 -26.26 -11.54 -26.37
CA TYR A 458 -26.13 -12.34 -25.14
C TYR A 458 -26.76 -13.74 -25.26
N HIS A 459 -26.74 -14.34 -26.46
CA HIS A 459 -27.37 -15.64 -26.73
C HIS A 459 -26.97 -16.75 -25.74
N ASN A 460 -25.68 -16.81 -25.36
CA ASN A 460 -25.17 -17.81 -24.42
C ASN A 460 -25.76 -17.64 -23.02
N LEU A 461 -25.92 -16.40 -22.53
CA LEU A 461 -26.54 -16.11 -21.24
C LEU A 461 -28.00 -16.57 -21.24
N PHE A 462 -28.77 -16.21 -22.29
CA PHE A 462 -30.16 -16.67 -22.40
C PHE A 462 -30.30 -18.19 -22.40
N LYS A 463 -29.41 -18.89 -23.11
CA LYS A 463 -29.39 -20.36 -23.11
C LYS A 463 -29.10 -20.91 -21.70
N LEU A 464 -28.17 -20.29 -20.97
CA LEU A 464 -27.85 -20.70 -19.61
C LEU A 464 -29.02 -20.48 -18.65
N LEU A 465 -29.68 -19.33 -18.74
CA LEU A 465 -30.87 -19.04 -17.91
C LEU A 465 -31.99 -20.06 -18.20
N GLN A 466 -32.19 -20.47 -19.45
CA GLN A 466 -33.15 -21.54 -19.79
C GLN A 466 -32.81 -22.91 -19.20
N GLU A 467 -31.54 -23.19 -18.95
CA GLU A 467 -31.08 -24.43 -18.33
C GLU A 467 -31.12 -24.38 -16.80
N MET A 468 -31.31 -23.21 -16.19
CA MET A 468 -31.31 -23.02 -14.74
C MET A 468 -32.68 -23.26 -14.12
N ASP A 469 -32.69 -23.89 -12.94
CA ASP A 469 -33.88 -24.03 -12.11
C ASP A 469 -34.07 -22.79 -11.24
N PHE A 470 -35.12 -22.01 -11.52
CA PHE A 470 -35.47 -20.80 -10.78
C PHE A 470 -36.40 -21.03 -9.58
N SER A 471 -36.86 -22.27 -9.35
CA SER A 471 -37.83 -22.56 -8.27
C SER A 471 -37.34 -22.23 -6.87
N SER A 472 -36.02 -22.23 -6.63
CA SER A 472 -35.43 -21.83 -5.34
C SER A 472 -35.28 -20.32 -5.16
N LEU A 473 -35.34 -19.54 -6.24
CA LEU A 473 -35.15 -18.08 -6.25
C LEU A 473 -36.46 -17.33 -5.88
N ASP A 474 -37.61 -18.01 -5.87
CA ASP A 474 -38.89 -17.45 -5.43
C ASP A 474 -38.93 -17.17 -3.91
N VAL A 475 -37.96 -17.68 -3.15
CA VAL A 475 -37.86 -17.48 -1.69
C VAL A 475 -37.15 -16.17 -1.32
N LEU A 476 -36.38 -15.57 -2.24
CA LEU A 476 -35.63 -14.34 -1.99
C LEU A 476 -36.50 -13.11 -2.26
N GLU A 477 -36.75 -12.29 -1.23
CA GLU A 477 -37.55 -11.06 -1.36
C GLU A 477 -36.79 -9.93 -2.09
N ASP A 478 -35.45 -9.92 -2.04
CA ASP A 478 -34.62 -8.91 -2.70
C ASP A 478 -34.26 -9.32 -4.14
N GLU A 479 -34.33 -8.37 -5.07
CA GLU A 479 -33.94 -8.53 -6.46
C GLU A 479 -32.43 -8.69 -6.62
N ASN A 480 -31.65 -7.93 -5.85
CA ASN A 480 -30.20 -7.94 -5.92
C ASN A 480 -29.61 -9.28 -5.44
N ASP A 481 -30.17 -9.84 -4.36
CA ASP A 481 -29.76 -11.14 -3.83
C ASP A 481 -30.00 -12.28 -4.84
N ALA A 482 -31.11 -12.22 -5.57
CA ALA A 482 -31.41 -13.22 -6.59
C ALA A 482 -30.48 -13.12 -7.81
N ILE A 483 -30.16 -11.90 -8.25
CA ILE A 483 -29.17 -11.67 -9.30
C ILE A 483 -27.81 -12.21 -8.84
N LEU A 484 -27.41 -11.96 -7.59
CA LEU A 484 -26.17 -12.47 -7.01
C LEU A 484 -26.13 -14.00 -6.95
N GLU A 485 -27.23 -14.66 -6.58
CA GLU A 485 -27.33 -16.13 -6.57
C GLU A 485 -27.18 -16.72 -7.98
N VAL A 486 -27.84 -16.12 -8.99
CA VAL A 486 -27.65 -16.51 -10.40
C VAL A 486 -26.18 -16.35 -10.80
N GLY A 487 -25.56 -15.23 -10.41
CA GLY A 487 -24.13 -14.99 -10.59
C GLY A 487 -23.25 -16.09 -9.98
N GLY A 488 -23.56 -16.51 -8.75
CA GLY A 488 -22.88 -17.61 -8.06
C GLY A 488 -22.97 -18.94 -8.80
N ARG A 489 -24.14 -19.31 -9.32
CA ARG A 489 -24.33 -20.54 -10.11
C ARG A 489 -23.57 -20.52 -11.43
N ILE A 490 -23.55 -19.36 -12.11
CA ILE A 490 -22.74 -19.17 -13.33
C ILE A 490 -21.26 -19.35 -13.00
N PHE A 491 -20.80 -18.77 -11.88
CA PHE A 491 -19.42 -18.92 -11.41
C PHE A 491 -19.07 -20.39 -11.14
N GLU A 492 -19.93 -21.13 -10.42
CA GLU A 492 -19.69 -22.55 -10.13
C GLU A 492 -19.51 -23.38 -11.41
N LYS A 493 -20.34 -23.13 -12.44
CA LYS A 493 -20.21 -23.78 -13.75
C LYS A 493 -18.85 -23.45 -14.40
N ALA A 494 -18.41 -22.19 -14.34
CA ALA A 494 -17.13 -21.75 -14.88
C ALA A 494 -15.93 -22.32 -14.10
N ALA A 495 -15.96 -22.24 -12.77
CA ALA A 495 -14.92 -22.74 -11.88
C ALA A 495 -14.75 -24.26 -12.02
N LYS A 496 -15.85 -25.01 -12.10
CA LYS A 496 -15.81 -26.46 -12.36
C LYS A 496 -15.23 -26.79 -13.72
N ALA A 497 -15.55 -26.00 -14.75
CA ALA A 497 -14.96 -26.15 -16.07
C ALA A 497 -13.44 -25.91 -16.05
N LEU A 498 -12.98 -24.88 -15.33
CA LEU A 498 -11.54 -24.55 -15.19
C LEU A 498 -10.75 -25.59 -14.37
N SER A 499 -11.35 -26.14 -13.31
CA SER A 499 -10.74 -27.21 -12.50
C SER A 499 -10.61 -28.55 -13.24
N SER A 500 -11.28 -28.74 -14.38
CA SER A 500 -11.22 -30.00 -15.13
C SER A 500 -9.85 -30.20 -15.81
N PRO A 501 -9.43 -31.45 -16.10
CA PRO A 501 -8.10 -31.74 -16.66
C PRO A 501 -7.74 -30.97 -17.95
N ASP A 502 -8.73 -30.74 -18.82
CA ASP A 502 -8.56 -29.94 -20.05
C ASP A 502 -9.11 -28.51 -19.92
N GLY A 503 -9.59 -28.13 -18.73
CA GLY A 503 -10.24 -26.86 -18.44
C GLY A 503 -9.36 -25.65 -18.75
N LEU A 504 -8.11 -25.69 -18.28
CA LEU A 504 -7.12 -24.63 -18.51
C LEU A 504 -6.68 -24.51 -19.98
N SER A 505 -6.93 -25.51 -20.82
CA SER A 505 -6.69 -25.40 -22.27
C SER A 505 -7.83 -24.64 -22.97
N ASN A 506 -9.03 -24.65 -22.37
CA ASN A 506 -10.24 -24.07 -22.92
C ASN A 506 -10.71 -22.84 -22.11
N THR A 507 -9.80 -22.12 -21.45
CA THR A 507 -10.11 -20.94 -20.61
C THR A 507 -11.00 -19.92 -21.34
N GLY A 508 -10.84 -19.78 -22.66
CA GLY A 508 -11.65 -18.90 -23.49
C GLY A 508 -13.17 -19.15 -23.43
N SER A 509 -13.62 -20.39 -23.16
CA SER A 509 -15.06 -20.69 -23.01
C SER A 509 -15.61 -20.32 -21.62
N SER A 510 -14.75 -20.29 -20.60
CA SER A 510 -15.10 -19.90 -19.24
C SER A 510 -15.11 -18.38 -19.03
N ILE A 511 -14.34 -17.61 -19.80
CA ILE A 511 -14.26 -16.15 -19.66
C ILE A 511 -15.63 -15.46 -19.78
N PRO A 512 -16.48 -15.75 -20.79
CA PRO A 512 -17.82 -15.16 -20.86
C PRO A 512 -18.67 -15.46 -19.62
N LEU A 513 -18.59 -16.69 -19.09
CA LEU A 513 -19.31 -17.08 -17.87
C LEU A 513 -18.83 -16.27 -16.65
N LEU A 514 -17.52 -16.12 -16.49
CA LEU A 514 -16.94 -15.33 -15.42
C LEU A 514 -17.31 -13.84 -15.54
N LEU A 515 -17.38 -13.31 -16.77
CA LEU A 515 -17.80 -11.92 -17.02
C LEU A 515 -19.27 -11.72 -16.63
N ASP A 516 -20.14 -12.62 -17.07
CA ASP A 516 -21.57 -12.53 -16.78
C ASP A 516 -21.83 -12.69 -15.28
N SER A 517 -21.15 -13.64 -14.64
CA SER A 517 -21.17 -13.81 -13.17
C SER A 517 -20.67 -12.58 -12.41
N SER A 518 -19.57 -11.98 -12.88
CA SER A 518 -19.02 -10.76 -12.31
C SER A 518 -19.99 -9.59 -12.43
N CYS A 519 -20.71 -9.47 -13.56
CA CYS A 519 -21.72 -8.44 -13.75
C CYS A 519 -22.97 -8.64 -12.89
N CYS A 520 -23.28 -9.87 -12.52
CA CYS A 520 -24.30 -10.17 -11.51
C CYS A 520 -23.86 -9.84 -10.06
N GLY A 521 -22.70 -9.20 -9.85
CA GLY A 521 -22.17 -8.86 -8.52
C GLY A 521 -21.40 -9.98 -7.82
N TYR A 522 -21.19 -11.15 -8.46
CA TYR A 522 -20.41 -12.22 -7.86
C TYR A 522 -18.90 -12.02 -8.11
N HIS A 523 -18.29 -11.15 -7.31
CA HIS A 523 -16.95 -10.61 -7.57
C HIS A 523 -15.78 -11.61 -7.43
N LYS A 524 -15.99 -12.83 -6.89
CA LYS A 524 -15.00 -13.93 -7.01
C LYS A 524 -14.67 -14.21 -8.48
N ALA A 525 -15.64 -14.03 -9.37
CA ALA A 525 -15.43 -14.15 -10.81
C ALA A 525 -14.51 -13.05 -11.37
N SER A 526 -14.63 -11.82 -10.85
CA SER A 526 -13.71 -10.70 -11.19
C SER A 526 -12.28 -11.07 -10.82
N TYR A 527 -12.06 -11.63 -9.63
CA TYR A 527 -10.71 -12.02 -9.21
C TYR A 527 -10.12 -13.13 -10.07
N PHE A 528 -10.92 -14.14 -10.46
CA PHE A 528 -10.48 -15.14 -11.42
C PHE A 528 -10.04 -14.51 -12.74
N LEU A 529 -10.87 -13.62 -13.31
CA LEU A 529 -10.52 -12.91 -14.55
C LEU A 529 -9.23 -12.11 -14.41
N ALA A 530 -9.03 -11.42 -13.28
CA ALA A 530 -7.81 -10.68 -13.01
C ALA A 530 -6.56 -11.58 -13.09
N VAL A 531 -6.55 -12.67 -12.32
CA VAL A 531 -5.41 -13.60 -12.29
C VAL A 531 -5.17 -14.26 -13.65
N LEU A 532 -6.24 -14.65 -14.37
CA LEU A 532 -6.12 -15.22 -15.72
C LEU A 532 -5.38 -14.29 -16.67
N PHE A 533 -5.77 -13.01 -16.73
CA PHE A 533 -5.16 -12.03 -17.64
C PHE A 533 -3.78 -11.55 -17.19
N GLU A 534 -3.51 -11.48 -15.88
CA GLU A 534 -2.22 -11.01 -15.36
C GLU A 534 -1.10 -12.04 -15.50
N THR A 535 -1.43 -13.30 -15.23
CA THR A 535 -0.47 -14.43 -15.28
C THR A 535 -0.43 -15.08 -16.66
N GLY A 536 -1.44 -14.80 -17.49
CA GLY A 536 -1.62 -15.42 -18.80
C GLY A 536 -1.99 -16.90 -18.68
N LEU A 537 -2.83 -17.28 -17.72
CA LEU A 537 -3.23 -18.66 -17.48
C LEU A 537 -4.23 -19.13 -18.56
N GLY A 538 -3.73 -19.81 -19.59
CA GLY A 538 -4.52 -20.27 -20.75
C GLY A 538 -5.02 -19.12 -21.65
N VAL A 539 -4.52 -17.90 -21.45
CA VAL A 539 -4.83 -16.69 -22.24
C VAL A 539 -3.56 -15.85 -22.40
N PRO A 540 -3.46 -14.99 -23.43
CA PRO A 540 -2.34 -14.04 -23.50
C PRO A 540 -2.40 -13.04 -22.34
N VAL A 541 -1.22 -12.62 -21.86
CA VAL A 541 -1.10 -11.62 -20.80
C VAL A 541 -1.69 -10.29 -21.27
N ASP A 542 -2.68 -9.79 -20.55
CA ASP A 542 -3.34 -8.51 -20.80
C ASP A 542 -3.40 -7.72 -19.49
N ARG A 543 -2.44 -6.81 -19.31
CA ARG A 543 -2.27 -6.05 -18.07
C ARG A 543 -3.43 -5.09 -17.82
N ALA A 544 -4.02 -4.53 -18.87
CA ALA A 544 -5.11 -3.58 -18.73
C ALA A 544 -6.36 -4.27 -18.20
N LYS A 545 -6.73 -5.42 -18.77
CA LYS A 545 -7.83 -6.25 -18.26
C LYS A 545 -7.54 -6.82 -16.88
N GLY A 546 -6.31 -7.26 -16.63
CA GLY A 546 -5.87 -7.70 -15.31
C GLY A 546 -6.12 -6.65 -14.22
N LEU A 547 -5.71 -5.41 -14.49
CA LEU A 547 -5.95 -4.26 -13.62
C LEU A 547 -7.44 -3.95 -13.48
N LEU A 548 -8.19 -3.91 -14.59
CA LEU A 548 -9.63 -3.66 -14.58
C LEU A 548 -10.36 -4.61 -13.63
N TYR A 549 -10.16 -5.92 -13.80
CA TYR A 549 -10.88 -6.90 -12.98
C TYR A 549 -10.37 -6.96 -11.54
N SER A 550 -9.09 -6.63 -11.29
CA SER A 550 -8.59 -6.42 -9.93
C SER A 550 -9.29 -5.26 -9.23
N LEU A 551 -9.47 -4.13 -9.94
CA LEU A 551 -10.16 -2.95 -9.43
C LEU A 551 -11.65 -3.23 -9.21
N VAL A 552 -12.33 -3.85 -10.18
CA VAL A 552 -13.74 -4.24 -10.06
C VAL A 552 -13.96 -5.21 -8.91
N GLY A 553 -13.11 -6.23 -8.79
CA GLY A 553 -13.18 -7.19 -7.69
C GLY A 553 -12.98 -6.52 -6.32
N ALA A 554 -12.09 -5.53 -6.23
CA ALA A 554 -11.89 -4.77 -5.01
C ALA A 554 -13.02 -3.78 -4.69
N GLN A 555 -13.63 -3.15 -5.70
CA GLN A 555 -14.81 -2.30 -5.52
C GLN A 555 -16.00 -3.13 -5.03
N GLY A 556 -16.17 -4.33 -5.57
CA GLY A 556 -17.13 -5.33 -5.11
C GLY A 556 -16.73 -6.09 -3.84
N ASP A 557 -15.68 -5.63 -3.16
CA ASP A 557 -15.21 -6.13 -1.87
C ASP A 557 -14.86 -7.62 -1.80
N GLU A 558 -14.36 -8.16 -2.92
CA GLU A 558 -13.84 -9.51 -2.97
C GLU A 558 -12.47 -9.59 -2.30
N ARG A 559 -12.35 -10.48 -1.31
CA ARG A 559 -11.21 -10.51 -0.38
C ARG A 559 -9.87 -10.70 -1.06
N LEU A 560 -9.77 -11.65 -1.99
CA LEU A 560 -8.51 -11.96 -2.65
C LEU A 560 -8.09 -10.85 -3.60
N SER A 561 -9.05 -10.18 -4.25
CA SER A 561 -8.83 -9.03 -5.12
C SER A 561 -8.32 -7.82 -4.34
N VAL A 562 -8.94 -7.53 -3.19
CA VAL A 562 -8.49 -6.49 -2.27
C VAL A 562 -7.07 -6.81 -1.75
N MET A 563 -6.82 -8.06 -1.33
CA MET A 563 -5.48 -8.48 -0.88
C MET A 563 -4.44 -8.40 -2.01
N ASN A 564 -4.79 -8.78 -3.24
CA ASN A 564 -3.92 -8.68 -4.41
C ASN A 564 -3.51 -7.23 -4.69
N LEU A 565 -4.46 -6.28 -4.71
CA LEU A 565 -4.14 -4.86 -4.85
C LEU A 565 -3.28 -4.35 -3.67
N GLY A 566 -3.60 -4.75 -2.45
CA GLY A 566 -2.80 -4.44 -1.25
C GLY A 566 -1.35 -4.90 -1.39
N TYR A 567 -1.15 -6.14 -1.84
CA TYR A 567 0.18 -6.73 -2.06
C TYR A 567 0.96 -6.00 -3.16
N LYS A 568 0.30 -5.72 -4.29
CA LYS A 568 0.93 -5.05 -5.44
C LYS A 568 1.39 -3.64 -5.10
N HIS A 569 0.60 -2.87 -4.34
CA HIS A 569 0.99 -1.55 -3.87
C HIS A 569 2.03 -1.57 -2.75
N TYR A 570 2.08 -2.65 -1.96
CA TYR A 570 3.14 -2.82 -0.97
C TYR A 570 4.50 -3.08 -1.63
N GLN A 571 4.56 -3.99 -2.61
CA GLN A 571 5.81 -4.40 -3.27
C GLN A 571 6.19 -3.54 -4.49
N GLY A 572 5.24 -2.86 -5.13
CA GLY A 572 5.48 -2.12 -6.37
C GLY A 572 5.70 -3.02 -7.60
N ILE A 573 5.00 -4.15 -7.69
CA ILE A 573 5.15 -5.15 -8.77
C ILE A 573 4.14 -4.92 -9.91
N ASN A 574 4.39 -5.52 -11.07
CA ASN A 574 3.47 -5.50 -12.22
C ASN A 574 3.05 -4.08 -12.68
N ASN A 575 3.94 -3.09 -12.55
CA ASN A 575 3.72 -1.66 -12.83
C ASN A 575 2.80 -0.92 -11.85
N TYR A 576 2.44 -1.52 -10.72
CA TYR A 576 1.76 -0.82 -9.64
C TYR A 576 2.78 0.03 -8.88
N PRO A 577 2.48 1.31 -8.57
CA PRO A 577 3.38 2.13 -7.77
C PRO A 577 3.37 1.66 -6.31
N VAL A 578 4.52 1.80 -5.65
CA VAL A 578 4.60 1.62 -4.19
C VAL A 578 3.80 2.72 -3.52
N ASP A 579 2.73 2.34 -2.81
CA ASP A 579 1.88 3.25 -2.05
C ASP A 579 1.39 2.52 -0.78
N LEU A 580 2.04 2.82 0.34
CA LEU A 580 1.78 2.18 1.62
C LEU A 580 0.40 2.56 2.19
N GLU A 581 -0.10 3.78 1.91
CA GLU A 581 -1.39 4.24 2.45
C GLU A 581 -2.55 3.60 1.69
N LEU A 582 -2.39 3.45 0.37
CA LEU A 582 -3.32 2.69 -0.46
C LEU A 582 -3.28 1.20 -0.14
N SER A 583 -2.08 0.63 0.06
CA SER A 583 -1.92 -0.76 0.51
C SER A 583 -2.60 -0.99 1.88
N TYR A 584 -2.43 -0.04 2.81
CA TYR A 584 -3.10 -0.07 4.11
C TYR A 584 -4.63 -0.02 3.96
N ALA A 585 -5.17 0.83 3.08
CA ALA A 585 -6.61 0.92 2.87
C ALA A 585 -7.22 -0.44 2.46
N TYR A 586 -6.53 -1.18 1.59
CA TYR A 586 -6.94 -2.52 1.17
C TYR A 586 -6.76 -3.58 2.27
N TYR A 587 -5.55 -3.71 2.85
CA TYR A 587 -5.32 -4.71 3.90
C TYR A 587 -6.13 -4.44 5.17
N GLY A 588 -6.31 -3.16 5.53
CA GLY A 588 -7.12 -2.74 6.67
C GLY A 588 -8.58 -3.15 6.55
N ASN A 589 -9.15 -3.08 5.34
CA ASN A 589 -10.51 -3.57 5.06
C ASN A 589 -10.61 -5.06 5.43
N ILE A 590 -9.74 -5.88 4.82
CA ILE A 590 -9.78 -7.33 5.02
C ILE A 590 -9.44 -7.72 6.45
N ALA A 591 -8.53 -7.00 7.10
CA ALA A 591 -8.18 -7.25 8.49
C ALA A 591 -9.36 -7.05 9.45
N ILE A 592 -10.18 -6.01 9.24
CA ILE A 592 -11.43 -5.80 9.99
C ILE A 592 -12.40 -6.97 9.74
N LYS A 593 -12.58 -7.36 8.48
CA LYS A 593 -13.48 -8.46 8.15
C LYS A 593 -13.01 -9.79 8.74
N THR A 594 -11.71 -10.06 8.72
CA THR A 594 -11.13 -11.25 9.35
C THR A 594 -11.40 -11.30 10.85
N SER A 595 -11.32 -10.18 11.55
CA SER A 595 -11.62 -10.16 12.98
C SER A 595 -13.10 -10.44 13.28
N LEU A 596 -14.01 -9.97 12.42
CA LEU A 596 -15.45 -10.24 12.54
C LEU A 596 -15.79 -11.71 12.25
N ASP A 597 -15.17 -12.29 11.23
CA ASP A 597 -15.53 -13.62 10.74
C ASP A 597 -14.87 -14.77 11.50
N GLN A 598 -13.82 -14.51 12.29
CA GLN A 598 -13.03 -15.54 12.97
C GLN A 598 -13.87 -16.55 13.79
N HIS A 599 -15.06 -16.14 14.24
CA HIS A 599 -15.96 -16.98 15.04
C HIS A 599 -17.12 -17.58 14.25
N THR A 600 -17.23 -17.30 12.95
CA THR A 600 -18.25 -17.86 12.07
C THR A 600 -17.92 -19.32 11.78
N ILE A 601 -18.92 -20.20 11.96
CA ILE A 601 -18.73 -21.64 11.79
C ILE A 601 -19.20 -22.10 10.41
N THR A 602 -20.12 -21.36 9.81
CA THR A 602 -20.80 -21.67 8.55
C THR A 602 -20.10 -21.01 7.35
N GLY A 603 -20.14 -21.66 6.19
CA GLY A 603 -19.60 -21.15 4.92
C GLY A 603 -18.30 -21.81 4.45
N GLU A 604 -17.80 -21.37 3.30
CA GLU A 604 -16.56 -21.83 2.67
C GLU A 604 -15.31 -21.26 3.38
N GLN A 605 -15.13 -21.60 4.64
CA GLN A 605 -13.97 -21.18 5.42
C GLN A 605 -13.20 -22.38 5.94
N ALA A 606 -11.87 -22.32 5.82
CA ALA A 606 -10.96 -23.27 6.44
C ALA A 606 -9.85 -22.52 7.18
N PHE A 607 -9.25 -23.17 8.18
CA PHE A 607 -8.09 -22.60 8.84
C PHE A 607 -6.92 -22.42 7.86
N VAL A 608 -6.21 -21.30 7.96
CA VAL A 608 -5.05 -21.01 7.10
C VAL A 608 -3.86 -21.82 7.61
N GLU A 609 -3.53 -22.90 6.90
CA GLU A 609 -2.39 -23.76 7.22
C GLU A 609 -1.19 -23.41 6.34
N THR A 610 -0.04 -23.15 6.95
CA THR A 610 1.22 -22.87 6.25
C THR A 610 1.93 -24.17 5.88
N VAL A 611 1.37 -24.91 4.91
CA VAL A 611 1.94 -26.18 4.42
C VAL A 611 2.75 -25.93 3.16
N ARG A 612 4.07 -26.13 3.22
CA ARG A 612 4.95 -26.04 2.05
C ARG A 612 5.10 -27.42 1.41
N LEU A 613 5.00 -27.49 0.08
CA LEU A 613 5.04 -28.76 -0.65
C LEU A 613 6.41 -29.45 -0.61
N MET A 614 7.48 -28.71 -0.34
CA MET A 614 8.83 -29.26 -0.20
C MET A 614 9.10 -29.86 1.19
N ASP A 615 8.18 -29.70 2.14
CA ASP A 615 8.30 -30.24 3.49
C ASP A 615 7.57 -31.60 3.59
N ASP A 616 8.33 -32.66 3.36
CA ASP A 616 7.84 -34.05 3.41
C ASP A 616 7.22 -34.43 4.76
N GLU A 617 7.71 -33.87 5.87
CA GLU A 617 7.19 -34.18 7.20
C GLU A 617 5.82 -33.56 7.40
N LEU A 618 5.67 -32.28 7.05
CA LEU A 618 4.38 -31.58 7.11
C LEU A 618 3.33 -32.18 6.15
N LEU A 619 3.76 -32.64 4.98
CA LEU A 619 2.89 -33.35 4.03
C LEU A 619 2.43 -34.69 4.58
N LYS A 620 3.31 -35.50 5.20
CA LYS A 620 2.95 -36.76 5.86
C LYS A 620 2.01 -36.57 7.06
N ALA A 621 2.06 -35.41 7.70
CA ALA A 621 1.14 -35.06 8.78
C ALA A 621 -0.29 -34.75 8.30
N GLN A 622 -0.50 -34.52 6.99
CA GLN A 622 -1.84 -34.36 6.43
C GLN A 622 -2.58 -35.69 6.40
N THR A 623 -3.85 -35.68 6.78
CA THR A 623 -4.65 -36.90 6.87
C THR A 623 -6.11 -36.67 6.45
N LYS A 624 -6.85 -37.76 6.33
CA LYS A 624 -8.30 -37.75 6.11
C LYS A 624 -8.95 -38.48 7.31
N GLU A 625 -10.27 -38.38 7.47
CA GLU A 625 -10.97 -39.07 8.57
C GLU A 625 -10.81 -40.60 8.56
N ASN A 626 -10.52 -41.16 7.38
CA ASN A 626 -10.21 -42.59 7.20
C ASN A 626 -8.71 -42.90 7.19
N GLY A 627 -7.84 -41.90 7.40
CA GLY A 627 -6.40 -42.06 7.41
C GLY A 627 -5.88 -42.62 8.74
N ASP A 628 -4.72 -43.28 8.68
CA ASP A 628 -4.14 -43.99 9.83
C ASP A 628 -3.84 -43.06 11.01
N VAL A 629 -3.34 -41.84 10.76
CA VAL A 629 -3.04 -40.83 11.79
C VAL A 629 -4.32 -40.43 12.53
N PHE A 630 -5.40 -40.14 11.79
CA PHE A 630 -6.68 -39.79 12.38
C PHE A 630 -7.27 -40.97 13.18
N MET A 631 -7.20 -42.18 12.65
CA MET A 631 -7.70 -43.39 13.31
C MET A 631 -6.90 -43.73 14.57
N TRP A 632 -5.58 -43.54 14.55
CA TRP A 632 -4.72 -43.68 15.72
C TRP A 632 -5.05 -42.62 16.78
N LEU A 633 -5.18 -41.34 16.41
CA LEU A 633 -5.61 -40.28 17.32
C LEU A 633 -6.98 -40.58 17.93
N LYS A 634 -7.94 -41.04 17.13
CA LYS A 634 -9.27 -41.44 17.58
C LYS A 634 -9.21 -42.61 18.56
N HIS A 635 -8.37 -43.61 18.29
CA HIS A 635 -8.16 -44.74 19.20
C HIS A 635 -7.56 -44.30 20.54
N GLU A 636 -6.53 -43.44 20.54
CA GLU A 636 -5.96 -42.89 21.77
C GLU A 636 -6.96 -42.01 22.52
N ALA A 637 -7.74 -41.20 21.80
CA ALA A 637 -8.81 -40.39 22.37
C ALA A 637 -9.90 -41.25 23.03
N MET A 638 -10.23 -42.41 22.46
CA MET A 638 -11.16 -43.38 23.07
C MET A 638 -10.62 -43.99 24.37
N ARG A 639 -9.30 -44.07 24.54
CA ARG A 639 -8.64 -44.56 25.75
C ARG A 639 -8.48 -43.49 26.85
N GLY A 640 -9.01 -42.29 26.63
CA GLY A 640 -8.95 -41.20 27.60
C GLY A 640 -7.65 -40.40 27.56
N ASN A 641 -6.88 -40.48 26.46
CA ASN A 641 -5.72 -39.62 26.28
C ASN A 641 -6.18 -38.17 26.02
N ALA A 642 -5.93 -37.27 26.98
CA ALA A 642 -6.35 -35.87 26.93
C ALA A 642 -5.81 -35.12 25.70
N ALA A 643 -4.53 -35.30 25.37
CA ALA A 643 -3.90 -34.65 24.24
C ALA A 643 -4.54 -35.12 22.91
N ALA A 644 -4.84 -36.42 22.80
CA ALA A 644 -5.51 -36.96 21.63
C ALA A 644 -6.97 -36.48 21.50
N GLN A 645 -7.72 -36.43 22.60
CA GLN A 645 -9.09 -35.89 22.64
C GLN A 645 -9.12 -34.41 22.24
N GLN A 646 -8.19 -33.61 22.78
CA GLN A 646 -8.04 -32.20 22.43
C GLN A 646 -7.67 -32.03 20.96
N ARG A 647 -6.66 -32.77 20.47
CA ARG A 647 -6.22 -32.66 19.08
C ARG A 647 -7.33 -33.03 18.10
N LEU A 648 -8.02 -34.13 18.37
CA LEU A 648 -9.15 -34.60 17.55
C LEU A 648 -10.30 -33.58 17.54
N ALA A 649 -10.66 -33.04 18.71
CA ALA A 649 -11.68 -32.00 18.82
C ALA A 649 -11.29 -30.75 18.02
N GLN A 650 -10.05 -30.27 18.13
CA GLN A 650 -9.56 -29.11 17.39
C GLN A 650 -9.52 -29.35 15.87
N MET A 651 -9.05 -30.53 15.43
CA MET A 651 -9.03 -30.91 14.01
C MET A 651 -10.43 -30.87 13.41
N LEU A 652 -11.42 -31.45 14.10
CA LEU A 652 -12.81 -31.47 13.66
C LEU A 652 -13.48 -30.09 13.78
N PHE A 653 -13.19 -29.32 14.82
CA PHE A 653 -13.83 -28.03 15.05
C PHE A 653 -13.40 -26.97 14.01
N TRP A 654 -12.12 -26.96 13.64
CA TRP A 654 -11.54 -25.96 12.72
C TRP A 654 -11.28 -26.48 11.30
N GLY A 655 -11.40 -27.79 11.07
CA GLY A 655 -11.09 -28.42 9.79
C GLY A 655 -9.59 -28.37 9.45
N GLN A 656 -8.73 -28.81 10.37
CA GLN A 656 -7.27 -28.77 10.23
C GLN A 656 -6.70 -30.11 9.73
N GLN A 657 -5.48 -30.09 9.18
CA GLN A 657 -4.71 -31.28 8.79
C GLN A 657 -5.44 -32.20 7.80
N GLY A 658 -6.31 -31.65 6.96
CA GLY A 658 -7.01 -32.37 5.88
C GLY A 658 -8.32 -33.00 6.30
N VAL A 659 -8.74 -32.81 7.56
CA VAL A 659 -10.02 -33.25 8.08
C VAL A 659 -11.10 -32.20 7.78
N ALA A 660 -12.28 -32.66 7.38
CA ALA A 660 -13.42 -31.78 7.17
C ALA A 660 -13.94 -31.23 8.51
N LYS A 661 -14.43 -30.00 8.48
CA LYS A 661 -15.02 -29.38 9.66
C LYS A 661 -16.29 -30.13 10.07
N ASN A 662 -16.34 -30.60 11.31
CA ASN A 662 -17.48 -31.25 11.93
C ASN A 662 -17.60 -30.78 13.38
N PRO A 663 -18.20 -29.60 13.61
CA PRO A 663 -18.27 -29.00 14.94
C PRO A 663 -19.10 -29.87 15.89
N GLU A 664 -20.14 -30.56 15.42
CA GLU A 664 -20.95 -31.46 16.25
C GLU A 664 -20.10 -32.58 16.85
N ALA A 665 -19.34 -33.30 16.01
CA ALA A 665 -18.44 -34.36 16.47
C ALA A 665 -17.32 -33.80 17.35
N ALA A 666 -16.80 -32.62 17.05
CA ALA A 666 -15.79 -31.96 17.88
C ALA A 666 -16.30 -31.68 19.30
N ILE A 667 -17.56 -31.26 19.45
CA ILE A 667 -18.15 -30.92 20.73
C ILE A 667 -18.34 -32.17 21.60
N GLU A 668 -18.69 -33.31 21.02
CA GLU A 668 -18.72 -34.59 21.75
C GLU A 668 -17.35 -34.92 22.36
N TRP A 669 -16.26 -34.66 21.62
CA TRP A 669 -14.90 -34.85 22.13
C TRP A 669 -14.50 -33.81 23.18
N TYR A 670 -14.89 -32.55 23.00
CA TYR A 670 -14.66 -31.50 24.02
C TYR A 670 -15.40 -31.82 25.32
N GLU A 671 -16.67 -32.23 25.25
CA GLU A 671 -17.47 -32.61 26.42
C GLU A 671 -16.86 -33.82 27.12
N LYS A 672 -16.58 -34.88 26.37
CA LYS A 672 -15.98 -36.11 26.89
C LYS A 672 -14.65 -35.81 27.57
N GLY A 673 -13.77 -35.04 26.92
CA GLY A 673 -12.47 -34.68 27.47
C GLY A 673 -12.55 -33.82 28.72
N ALA A 674 -13.46 -32.85 28.76
CA ALA A 674 -13.68 -32.01 29.93
C ALA A 674 -14.15 -32.81 31.16
N ILE A 675 -14.92 -33.87 30.94
CA ILE A 675 -15.46 -34.74 32.00
C ILE A 675 -14.44 -35.81 32.45
N GLU A 676 -13.78 -36.48 31.49
CA GLU A 676 -12.96 -37.68 31.78
C GLU A 676 -11.54 -37.36 32.24
N THR A 677 -10.92 -36.31 31.70
CA THR A 677 -9.46 -36.09 31.85
C THR A 677 -9.10 -35.02 32.89
N GLU A 678 -10.09 -34.22 33.29
CA GLU A 678 -9.92 -32.99 34.04
C GLU A 678 -8.85 -32.02 33.52
N ASP A 679 -8.49 -32.13 32.24
CA ASP A 679 -7.53 -31.25 31.59
C ASP A 679 -8.09 -29.82 31.52
N PRO A 680 -7.35 -28.80 31.99
CA PRO A 680 -7.85 -27.44 32.04
C PRO A 680 -8.18 -26.85 30.66
N VAL A 681 -7.47 -27.23 29.59
CA VAL A 681 -7.69 -26.72 28.24
C VAL A 681 -8.99 -27.27 27.67
N LEU A 682 -9.22 -28.58 27.78
CA LEU A 682 -10.48 -29.21 27.36
C LEU A 682 -11.69 -28.66 28.14
N ILE A 683 -11.55 -28.48 29.46
CA ILE A 683 -12.60 -27.86 30.28
C ILE A 683 -12.92 -26.45 29.79
N TYR A 684 -11.90 -25.65 29.47
CA TYR A 684 -12.05 -24.30 28.96
C TYR A 684 -12.70 -24.27 27.57
N ASP A 685 -12.23 -25.08 26.62
CA ASP A 685 -12.75 -25.12 25.26
C ASP A 685 -14.24 -25.50 25.26
N TYR A 686 -14.63 -26.51 26.05
CA TYR A 686 -16.05 -26.87 26.23
C TYR A 686 -16.86 -25.75 26.89
N ALA A 687 -16.29 -25.04 27.87
CA ALA A 687 -16.96 -23.89 28.48
C ALA A 687 -17.22 -22.77 27.46
N ILE A 688 -16.27 -22.49 26.56
CA ILE A 688 -16.45 -21.49 25.48
C ILE A 688 -17.56 -21.91 24.52
N VAL A 689 -17.57 -23.17 24.09
CA VAL A 689 -18.63 -23.75 23.25
C VAL A 689 -20.01 -23.54 23.90
N LEU A 690 -20.15 -23.83 25.20
CA LEU A 690 -21.41 -23.65 25.93
C LEU A 690 -21.79 -22.18 26.16
N PHE A 691 -20.82 -21.27 26.31
CA PHE A 691 -21.09 -19.82 26.40
C PHE A 691 -21.58 -19.27 25.06
N LYS A 692 -20.88 -19.60 23.96
CA LYS A 692 -21.19 -19.11 22.61
C LYS A 692 -22.40 -19.82 21.99
N GLY A 693 -22.70 -21.05 22.42
CA GLY A 693 -23.75 -21.88 21.82
C GLY A 693 -23.40 -22.33 20.40
N GLN A 694 -22.12 -22.56 20.15
CA GLN A 694 -21.62 -23.00 18.85
C GLN A 694 -21.88 -24.50 18.71
N GLY A 695 -22.81 -24.91 17.84
CA GLY A 695 -23.18 -26.32 17.64
C GLY A 695 -23.98 -26.97 18.79
N VAL A 696 -24.19 -26.25 19.91
CA VAL A 696 -25.00 -26.72 21.06
C VAL A 696 -25.82 -25.60 21.66
N LYS A 697 -26.86 -25.97 22.44
CA LYS A 697 -27.66 -24.99 23.18
C LYS A 697 -26.81 -24.30 24.25
N LYS A 698 -26.86 -22.95 24.28
CA LYS A 698 -26.18 -22.15 25.31
C LYS A 698 -26.54 -22.61 26.72
N ASN A 699 -25.53 -22.86 27.54
CA ASN A 699 -25.69 -23.19 28.96
C ASN A 699 -24.70 -22.40 29.82
N ILE A 700 -25.07 -21.15 30.10
CA ILE A 700 -24.23 -20.18 30.82
C ILE A 700 -23.85 -20.67 32.22
N LYS A 701 -24.74 -21.41 32.89
CA LYS A 701 -24.49 -21.90 34.26
C LYS A 701 -23.38 -22.96 34.26
N LEU A 702 -23.52 -23.99 33.43
CA LEU A 702 -22.51 -25.04 33.30
C LEU A 702 -21.19 -24.47 32.77
N ALA A 703 -21.26 -23.60 31.76
CA ALA A 703 -20.08 -22.92 31.21
C ALA A 703 -19.31 -22.14 32.29
N LEU A 704 -20.00 -21.42 33.18
CA LEU A 704 -19.35 -20.71 34.29
C LEU A 704 -18.72 -21.66 35.31
N GLU A 705 -19.38 -22.76 35.65
CA GLU A 705 -18.85 -23.77 36.57
C GLU A 705 -17.55 -24.38 36.01
N LEU A 706 -17.56 -24.76 34.73
CA LEU A 706 -16.38 -25.27 34.02
C LEU A 706 -15.28 -24.21 33.90
N MET A 707 -15.62 -22.96 33.55
CA MET A 707 -14.68 -21.85 33.46
C MET A 707 -13.97 -21.59 34.79
N LYS A 708 -14.72 -21.61 35.91
CA LYS A 708 -14.13 -21.52 37.26
C LYS A 708 -13.22 -22.71 37.57
N LYS A 709 -13.58 -23.92 37.15
CA LYS A 709 -12.76 -25.12 37.33
C LYS A 709 -11.44 -25.01 36.56
N ALA A 710 -11.47 -24.58 35.30
CA ALA A 710 -10.27 -24.36 34.49
C ALA A 710 -9.39 -23.22 35.06
N ALA A 711 -10.00 -22.11 35.48
CA ALA A 711 -9.28 -20.99 36.10
C ALA A 711 -8.60 -21.40 37.43
N ALA A 712 -9.27 -22.22 38.25
CA ALA A 712 -8.69 -22.75 39.49
C ALA A 712 -7.48 -23.68 39.25
N LYS A 713 -7.40 -24.29 38.05
CA LYS A 713 -6.24 -25.08 37.60
C LYS A 713 -5.13 -24.21 36.97
N GLY A 714 -5.26 -22.89 37.00
CA GLY A 714 -4.22 -21.95 36.57
C GLY A 714 -4.23 -21.61 35.09
N LEU A 715 -5.27 -21.98 34.33
CA LEU A 715 -5.33 -21.67 32.90
C LEU A 715 -5.57 -20.17 32.65
N PRO A 716 -4.63 -19.43 32.03
CA PRO A 716 -4.76 -17.98 31.84
C PRO A 716 -5.98 -17.59 31.00
N GLN A 717 -6.29 -18.36 29.96
CA GLN A 717 -7.45 -18.16 29.08
C GLN A 717 -8.76 -18.26 29.86
N ALA A 718 -8.84 -19.17 30.84
CA ALA A 718 -10.03 -19.31 31.68
C ALA A 718 -10.20 -18.15 32.66
N VAL A 719 -9.10 -17.65 33.24
CA VAL A 719 -9.13 -16.45 34.08
C VAL A 719 -9.61 -15.23 33.26
N ASN A 720 -9.13 -15.08 32.02
CA ASN A 720 -9.66 -14.09 31.09
C ASN A 720 -11.16 -14.27 30.80
N GLY A 721 -11.59 -15.51 30.57
CA GLY A 721 -13.01 -15.87 30.38
C GLY A 721 -13.90 -15.50 31.57
N LEU A 722 -13.40 -15.62 32.81
CA LEU A 722 -14.10 -15.12 34.00
C LEU A 722 -14.23 -13.59 33.98
N GLY A 723 -13.19 -12.87 33.56
CA GLY A 723 -13.25 -11.42 33.37
C GLY A 723 -14.34 -11.02 32.37
N TRP A 724 -14.37 -11.70 31.22
CA TRP A 724 -15.40 -11.52 30.19
C TRP A 724 -16.81 -11.81 30.71
N TYR A 725 -16.98 -12.85 31.54
CA TYR A 725 -18.26 -13.16 32.18
C TYR A 725 -18.75 -12.02 33.09
N TYR A 726 -17.86 -11.50 33.96
CA TYR A 726 -18.22 -10.40 34.86
C TYR A 726 -18.56 -9.11 34.10
N HIS A 727 -17.83 -8.81 33.02
CA HIS A 727 -18.11 -7.67 32.16
C HIS A 727 -19.49 -7.79 31.48
N ASN A 728 -19.74 -8.89 30.75
CA ASN A 728 -20.90 -8.99 29.87
C ASN A 728 -22.20 -9.39 30.58
N PHE A 729 -22.14 -10.35 31.52
CA PHE A 729 -23.36 -10.88 32.17
C PHE A 729 -23.68 -10.22 33.50
N LYS A 730 -22.66 -9.79 34.26
CA LYS A 730 -22.86 -9.16 35.57
C LYS A 730 -22.73 -7.64 35.54
N ARG A 731 -22.11 -7.07 34.49
CA ARG A 731 -21.73 -5.65 34.40
C ARG A 731 -20.91 -5.21 35.63
N ASP A 732 -20.08 -6.12 36.15
CA ASP A 732 -19.20 -5.88 37.29
C ASP A 732 -17.78 -5.65 36.79
N TYR A 733 -17.49 -4.39 36.43
CA TYR A 733 -16.20 -3.99 35.88
C TYR A 733 -15.05 -4.14 36.89
N ARG A 734 -15.34 -4.10 38.20
CA ARG A 734 -14.31 -4.30 39.24
C ARG A 734 -13.79 -5.72 39.21
N ASN A 735 -14.70 -6.70 39.22
CA ASN A 735 -14.30 -8.09 39.13
C ASN A 735 -13.77 -8.43 37.73
N ALA A 736 -14.30 -7.83 36.66
CA ALA A 736 -13.75 -8.01 35.32
C ALA A 736 -12.28 -7.57 35.23
N ALA A 737 -11.97 -6.33 35.61
CA ALA A 737 -10.61 -5.80 35.60
C ALA A 737 -9.67 -6.59 36.51
N LYS A 738 -10.13 -7.04 37.69
CA LYS A 738 -9.32 -7.88 38.58
C LYS A 738 -8.91 -9.20 37.94
N ASN A 739 -9.86 -9.90 37.30
CA ASN A 739 -9.55 -11.17 36.62
C ASN A 739 -8.66 -10.93 35.39
N TRP A 740 -8.91 -9.88 34.60
CA TRP A 740 -8.06 -9.58 33.44
C TRP A 740 -6.64 -9.15 33.82
N LEU A 741 -6.43 -8.39 34.89
CA LEU A 741 -5.09 -8.11 35.39
C LEU A 741 -4.36 -9.40 35.79
N MET A 742 -5.04 -10.31 36.50
CA MET A 742 -4.46 -11.61 36.84
C MET A 742 -4.15 -12.45 35.60
N ALA A 743 -5.01 -12.44 34.58
CA ALA A 743 -4.77 -13.16 33.33
C ALA A 743 -3.62 -12.56 32.51
N GLU A 744 -3.45 -11.23 32.53
CA GLU A 744 -2.32 -10.55 31.88
C GLU A 744 -0.99 -10.87 32.58
N GLU A 745 -0.95 -10.90 33.91
CA GLU A 745 0.23 -11.35 34.68
C GLU A 745 0.62 -12.79 34.35
N LEU A 746 -0.37 -13.62 33.97
CA LEU A 746 -0.17 -14.99 33.50
C LEU A 746 0.13 -15.09 31.99
N GLY A 747 0.28 -13.97 31.28
CA GLY A 747 0.66 -13.91 29.87
C GLY A 747 -0.49 -14.07 28.87
N ASN A 748 -1.76 -13.88 29.25
CA ASN A 748 -2.88 -13.95 28.32
C ASN A 748 -3.03 -12.64 27.49
N PRO A 749 -2.92 -12.70 26.15
CA PRO A 749 -3.02 -11.51 25.31
C PRO A 749 -4.44 -10.95 25.17
N ASP A 750 -5.48 -11.80 25.23
CA ASP A 750 -6.89 -11.36 25.22
C ASP A 750 -7.23 -10.48 26.42
N ALA A 751 -6.65 -10.78 27.58
CA ALA A 751 -6.80 -9.99 28.79
C ALA A 751 -6.18 -8.60 28.63
N SER A 752 -5.00 -8.51 28.00
CA SER A 752 -4.38 -7.22 27.65
C SER A 752 -5.31 -6.39 26.76
N TYR A 753 -5.88 -7.00 25.71
CA TYR A 753 -6.83 -6.33 24.84
C TYR A 753 -8.06 -5.81 25.62
N ASN A 754 -8.68 -6.67 26.42
CA ASN A 754 -9.85 -6.33 27.23
C ASN A 754 -9.57 -5.19 28.23
N LEU A 755 -8.38 -5.16 28.84
CA LEU A 755 -7.94 -4.05 29.70
C LEU A 755 -7.80 -2.75 28.89
N GLY A 756 -7.24 -2.81 27.69
CA GLY A 756 -7.16 -1.69 26.77
C GLY A 756 -8.53 -1.10 26.45
N VAL A 757 -9.53 -1.95 26.18
CA VAL A 757 -10.93 -1.54 25.95
C VAL A 757 -11.51 -0.83 27.18
N LEU A 758 -11.29 -1.34 28.41
CA LEU A 758 -11.78 -0.67 29.62
C LEU A 758 -11.23 0.76 29.78
N TYR A 759 -9.96 0.99 29.43
CA TYR A 759 -9.34 2.32 29.45
C TYR A 759 -9.86 3.22 28.33
N LEU A 760 -10.07 2.67 27.13
CA LEU A 760 -10.59 3.41 25.99
C LEU A 760 -12.03 3.88 26.23
N ASP A 761 -12.85 3.02 26.84
CA ASP A 761 -14.25 3.32 27.19
C ASP A 761 -14.36 4.19 28.46
N GLY A 762 -13.28 4.32 29.24
CA GLY A 762 -13.23 5.12 30.46
C GLY A 762 -13.99 4.52 31.65
N ILE A 763 -14.22 3.21 31.61
CA ILE A 763 -14.96 2.44 32.63
C ILE A 763 -14.04 1.63 33.56
N PHE A 764 -12.73 1.84 33.46
CA PHE A 764 -11.76 1.17 34.33
C PHE A 764 -12.00 1.52 35.82
N PRO A 765 -12.10 0.52 36.72
CA PRO A 765 -12.38 0.75 38.14
C PRO A 765 -11.32 1.64 38.83
N GLY A 766 -11.77 2.73 39.46
CA GLY A 766 -10.91 3.65 40.20
C GLY A 766 -10.15 4.67 39.34
N LYS A 767 -10.29 4.62 38.01
CA LYS A 767 -9.74 5.59 37.07
C LYS A 767 -10.81 5.99 36.03
N PRO A 768 -11.79 6.84 36.41
CA PRO A 768 -12.84 7.27 35.49
C PRO A 768 -12.27 8.19 34.41
N GLY A 769 -12.78 8.04 33.18
CA GLY A 769 -12.36 8.84 32.04
C GLY A 769 -11.52 8.06 31.03
N ARG A 770 -11.65 8.40 29.75
CA ARG A 770 -10.95 7.73 28.66
C ARG A 770 -9.45 8.00 28.74
N ASN A 771 -8.63 6.97 28.54
CA ASN A 771 -7.17 7.09 28.45
C ASN A 771 -6.65 6.28 27.25
N GLN A 772 -6.50 6.95 26.11
CA GLN A 772 -6.05 6.33 24.86
C GLN A 772 -4.61 5.84 24.93
N THR A 773 -3.69 6.59 25.56
CA THR A 773 -2.27 6.21 25.65
C THR A 773 -2.10 4.89 26.39
N VAL A 774 -2.75 4.73 27.55
CA VAL A 774 -2.70 3.46 28.30
C VAL A 774 -3.40 2.34 27.54
N ALA A 775 -4.53 2.63 26.88
CA ALA A 775 -5.21 1.64 26.04
C ALA A 775 -4.30 1.14 24.91
N ALA A 776 -3.59 2.03 24.23
CA ALA A 776 -2.66 1.71 23.15
C ALA A 776 -1.49 0.82 23.63
N GLN A 777 -0.93 1.09 24.82
CA GLN A 777 0.10 0.24 25.42
C GLN A 777 -0.41 -1.19 25.68
N TYR A 778 -1.65 -1.33 26.17
CA TYR A 778 -2.28 -2.65 26.36
C TYR A 778 -2.59 -3.35 25.03
N PHE A 779 -3.04 -2.61 24.01
CA PHE A 779 -3.24 -3.17 22.67
C PHE A 779 -1.94 -3.65 22.03
N TYR A 780 -0.83 -2.93 22.25
CA TYR A 780 0.49 -3.34 21.78
C TYR A 780 0.97 -4.62 22.47
N LYS A 781 0.81 -4.73 23.79
CA LYS A 781 1.06 -6.00 24.50
C LYS A 781 0.21 -7.15 23.98
N ALA A 782 -1.08 -6.90 23.74
CA ALA A 782 -1.99 -7.90 23.18
C ALA A 782 -1.52 -8.37 21.80
N ALA A 783 -1.10 -7.44 20.95
CA ALA A 783 -0.62 -7.73 19.62
C ALA A 783 0.73 -8.48 19.61
N GLN A 784 1.65 -8.15 20.52
CA GLN A 784 2.89 -8.92 20.72
C GLN A 784 2.59 -10.37 21.10
N GLY A 785 1.52 -10.62 21.84
CA GLY A 785 1.02 -11.96 22.14
C GLY A 785 0.11 -12.58 21.06
N GLY A 786 -0.02 -11.95 19.89
CA GLY A 786 -0.73 -12.50 18.72
C GLY A 786 -2.24 -12.21 18.66
N HIS A 787 -2.77 -11.29 19.49
CA HIS A 787 -4.19 -10.95 19.48
C HIS A 787 -4.60 -10.13 18.25
N ILE A 788 -5.54 -10.67 17.45
CA ILE A 788 -5.98 -10.08 16.17
C ILE A 788 -6.49 -8.64 16.30
N GLU A 789 -7.49 -8.36 17.15
CA GLU A 789 -8.05 -7.01 17.25
C GLU A 789 -7.06 -5.99 17.84
N GLY A 790 -6.23 -6.38 18.82
CA GLY A 790 -5.14 -5.57 19.34
C GLY A 790 -4.12 -5.20 18.26
N THR A 791 -3.75 -6.15 17.39
CA THR A 791 -2.88 -5.91 16.23
C THR A 791 -3.51 -4.89 15.27
N LEU A 792 -4.80 -5.03 14.97
CA LEU A 792 -5.51 -4.07 14.11
C LEU A 792 -5.57 -2.66 14.74
N ARG A 793 -5.81 -2.54 16.05
CA ARG A 793 -5.78 -1.24 16.76
C ARG A 793 -4.41 -0.59 16.67
N CYS A 794 -3.34 -1.36 16.86
CA CYS A 794 -1.98 -0.84 16.72
C CYS A 794 -1.67 -0.39 15.30
N SER A 795 -2.12 -1.16 14.30
CA SER A 795 -2.03 -0.80 12.89
C SER A 795 -2.73 0.55 12.59
N GLN A 796 -3.93 0.77 13.14
CA GLN A 796 -4.65 2.05 13.08
C GLN A 796 -3.87 3.21 13.76
N TYR A 797 -3.20 2.95 14.89
CA TYR A 797 -2.39 3.97 15.54
C TYR A 797 -1.14 4.34 14.74
N TYR A 798 -0.47 3.36 14.13
CA TYR A 798 0.70 3.62 13.29
C TYR A 798 0.35 4.40 12.01
N ILE A 799 -0.80 4.14 11.38
CA ILE A 799 -1.15 4.88 10.15
C ILE A 799 -1.55 6.35 10.44
N THR A 800 -2.23 6.60 11.56
CA THR A 800 -2.69 7.94 11.96
C THR A 800 -1.58 8.76 12.62
N GLY A 801 -0.74 8.12 13.44
CA GLY A 801 0.37 8.75 14.15
C GLY A 801 -0.06 9.90 15.06
N ASN A 802 -1.19 9.74 15.75
CA ASN A 802 -1.78 10.75 16.64
C ASN A 802 -1.27 10.69 18.08
N MET A 803 -0.50 9.66 18.44
CA MET A 803 0.04 9.47 19.79
C MET A 803 1.57 9.53 19.78
N GLU A 804 2.16 10.08 20.84
CA GLU A 804 3.61 10.20 20.98
C GLU A 804 4.32 8.83 21.02
N ASP A 805 3.74 7.86 21.74
CA ASP A 805 4.26 6.48 21.84
C ASP A 805 4.12 5.69 20.53
N PHE A 806 3.24 6.11 19.61
CA PHE A 806 2.97 5.46 18.33
C PHE A 806 3.19 6.48 17.20
N PRO A 807 4.46 6.80 16.87
CA PRO A 807 4.77 7.71 15.78
C PRO A 807 4.23 7.13 14.47
N ARG A 808 3.90 8.01 13.53
CA ARG A 808 3.37 7.60 12.24
C ARG A 808 4.38 6.68 11.52
N ASP A 809 3.93 5.49 11.17
CA ASP A 809 4.72 4.48 10.47
C ASP A 809 3.80 3.66 9.55
N PRO A 810 3.59 4.12 8.30
CA PRO A 810 2.69 3.45 7.36
C PRO A 810 3.13 2.03 7.01
N GLU A 811 4.44 1.77 6.99
CA GLU A 811 4.98 0.45 6.67
C GLU A 811 4.61 -0.55 7.78
N LYS A 812 4.87 -0.21 9.06
CA LYS A 812 4.41 -1.04 10.18
C LYS A 812 2.90 -1.21 10.19
N ALA A 813 2.15 -0.17 9.86
CA ALA A 813 0.69 -0.26 9.77
C ALA A 813 0.27 -1.33 8.75
N VAL A 814 0.86 -1.32 7.54
CA VAL A 814 0.60 -2.33 6.51
C VAL A 814 1.01 -3.72 6.97
N ILE A 815 2.20 -3.90 7.55
CA ILE A 815 2.70 -5.21 8.02
C ILE A 815 1.71 -5.83 9.02
N TRP A 816 1.23 -5.04 9.97
CA TRP A 816 0.31 -5.51 11.00
C TRP A 816 -1.08 -5.80 10.45
N ALA A 817 -1.58 -4.97 9.52
CA ALA A 817 -2.85 -5.21 8.83
C ALA A 817 -2.78 -6.46 7.95
N LYS A 818 -1.69 -6.61 7.18
CA LYS A 818 -1.40 -7.78 6.33
C LYS A 818 -1.41 -9.06 7.17
N HIS A 819 -0.67 -9.09 8.29
CA HIS A 819 -0.63 -10.26 9.17
C HIS A 819 -2.02 -10.72 9.66
N VAL A 820 -2.94 -9.79 9.90
CA VAL A 820 -4.33 -10.12 10.25
C VAL A 820 -5.12 -10.56 9.01
N ALA A 821 -4.99 -9.85 7.89
CA ALA A 821 -5.68 -10.17 6.65
C ALA A 821 -5.36 -11.59 6.15
N GLU A 822 -4.12 -12.05 6.29
CA GLU A 822 -3.67 -13.38 5.87
C GLU A 822 -4.26 -14.54 6.70
N LYS A 823 -4.92 -14.26 7.84
CA LYS A 823 -5.57 -15.28 8.68
C LYS A 823 -7.04 -15.51 8.31
N ASN A 824 -7.52 -14.94 7.22
CA ASN A 824 -8.93 -15.05 6.83
C ASN A 824 -9.29 -16.47 6.36
N GLY A 825 -10.46 -16.96 6.77
CA GLY A 825 -10.86 -18.35 6.51
C GLY A 825 -11.11 -18.67 5.02
N TYR A 826 -11.47 -17.68 4.21
CA TYR A 826 -11.70 -17.84 2.77
C TYR A 826 -10.39 -18.15 2.02
N LEU A 827 -9.32 -17.44 2.37
CA LEU A 827 -7.98 -17.74 1.89
C LEU A 827 -7.56 -19.17 2.31
N GLY A 828 -7.82 -19.54 3.57
CA GLY A 828 -7.54 -20.88 4.07
C GLY A 828 -8.27 -21.96 3.27
N HIS A 829 -9.52 -21.70 2.87
CA HIS A 829 -10.29 -22.60 2.01
C HIS A 829 -9.64 -22.79 0.63
N VAL A 830 -9.18 -21.70 -0.01
CA VAL A 830 -8.51 -21.77 -1.33
C VAL A 830 -7.18 -22.53 -1.24
N ILE A 831 -6.35 -22.24 -0.24
CA ILE A 831 -5.07 -22.93 -0.03
C ILE A 831 -5.30 -24.42 0.28
N ARG A 832 -6.28 -24.75 1.12
CA ARG A 832 -6.64 -26.13 1.44
C ARG A 832 -7.12 -26.90 0.21
N LYS A 833 -7.92 -26.26 -0.65
CA LYS A 833 -8.36 -26.87 -1.91
C LYS A 833 -7.19 -27.14 -2.85
N ALA A 834 -6.23 -26.20 -2.94
CA ALA A 834 -5.01 -26.38 -3.72
C ALA A 834 -4.16 -27.57 -3.22
N LEU A 835 -3.97 -27.66 -1.90
CA LEU A 835 -3.22 -28.74 -1.26
C LEU A 835 -3.90 -30.10 -1.47
N ASN A 836 -5.22 -30.19 -1.28
CA ASN A 836 -5.96 -31.43 -1.50
C ASN A 836 -5.84 -31.88 -2.97
N ALA A 837 -5.98 -30.96 -3.93
CA ALA A 837 -5.80 -31.26 -5.34
C ALA A 837 -4.37 -31.76 -5.64
N TYR A 838 -3.34 -31.20 -5.01
CA TYR A 838 -1.96 -31.68 -5.13
C TYR A 838 -1.79 -33.10 -4.58
N LEU A 839 -2.30 -33.37 -3.38
CA LEU A 839 -2.25 -34.71 -2.76
C LEU A 839 -3.02 -35.77 -3.57
N GLU A 840 -4.04 -35.35 -4.30
CA GLU A 840 -4.82 -36.20 -5.22
C GLU A 840 -4.23 -36.29 -6.63
N LEU A 841 -3.05 -35.69 -6.86
CA LEU A 841 -2.35 -35.62 -8.14
C LEU A 841 -3.14 -34.91 -9.25
N SER A 842 -4.10 -34.08 -8.86
CA SER A 842 -4.84 -33.17 -9.74
C SER A 842 -4.04 -31.87 -9.96
N TRP A 843 -2.98 -31.98 -10.76
CA TRP A 843 -2.02 -30.89 -10.99
C TRP A 843 -2.65 -29.61 -11.55
N HIS A 844 -3.65 -29.73 -12.43
CA HIS A 844 -4.33 -28.58 -13.04
C HIS A 844 -5.11 -27.77 -12.01
N GLU A 845 -5.83 -28.46 -11.12
CA GLU A 845 -6.61 -27.80 -10.08
C GLU A 845 -5.71 -27.24 -8.98
N ALA A 846 -4.65 -27.96 -8.62
CA ALA A 846 -3.63 -27.46 -7.69
C ALA A 846 -2.99 -26.18 -8.22
N LEU A 847 -2.59 -26.17 -9.50
CA LEU A 847 -2.03 -25.01 -10.18
C LEU A 847 -2.98 -23.80 -10.12
N LEU A 848 -4.26 -24.01 -10.48
CA LEU A 848 -5.28 -22.95 -10.49
C LEU A 848 -5.49 -22.32 -9.10
N HIS A 849 -5.59 -23.12 -8.03
CA HIS A 849 -5.86 -22.57 -6.71
C HIS A 849 -4.60 -21.97 -6.05
N TYR A 850 -3.42 -22.56 -6.29
CA TYR A 850 -2.18 -21.95 -5.80
C TYR A 850 -1.86 -20.64 -6.50
N ILE A 851 -2.14 -20.47 -7.80
CA ILE A 851 -1.93 -19.18 -8.48
C ILE A 851 -2.88 -18.10 -8.00
N LEU A 852 -4.15 -18.45 -7.76
CA LEU A 852 -5.11 -17.53 -7.15
C LEU A 852 -4.65 -17.07 -5.76
N ALA A 853 -4.07 -17.95 -4.94
CA ALA A 853 -3.54 -17.56 -3.64
C ALA A 853 -2.19 -16.83 -3.72
N ALA A 854 -1.28 -17.23 -4.63
CA ALA A 854 0.05 -16.67 -4.78
C ALA A 854 0.03 -15.19 -5.23
N GLU A 855 -0.89 -14.82 -6.12
CA GLU A 855 -1.04 -13.44 -6.59
C GLU A 855 -1.63 -12.51 -5.50
N THR A 856 -2.18 -13.05 -4.40
CA THR A 856 -2.55 -12.22 -3.22
C THR A 856 -1.36 -11.88 -2.31
N GLY A 857 -0.17 -12.40 -2.59
CA GLY A 857 1.03 -12.14 -1.80
C GLY A 857 1.34 -13.14 -0.71
N ILE A 858 0.68 -14.30 -0.69
CA ILE A 858 0.92 -15.36 0.31
C ILE A 858 2.16 -16.16 -0.05
N GLU A 859 3.21 -16.00 0.76
CA GLU A 859 4.52 -16.64 0.56
C GLU A 859 4.40 -18.15 0.31
N VAL A 860 3.69 -18.88 1.18
CA VAL A 860 3.56 -20.35 1.07
C VAL A 860 2.94 -20.76 -0.26
N SER A 861 1.98 -19.98 -0.77
CA SER A 861 1.37 -20.26 -2.07
C SER A 861 2.31 -19.92 -3.22
N GLN A 862 3.12 -18.86 -3.09
CA GLN A 862 4.16 -18.51 -4.06
C GLN A 862 5.22 -19.61 -4.15
N SER A 863 5.75 -20.09 -3.03
CA SER A 863 6.74 -21.18 -3.02
C SER A 863 6.16 -22.50 -3.54
N ASN A 864 4.91 -22.82 -3.17
CA ASN A 864 4.25 -24.05 -3.62
C ASN A 864 3.97 -24.03 -5.12
N LEU A 865 3.58 -22.88 -5.66
CA LEU A 865 3.38 -22.69 -7.09
C LEU A 865 4.70 -22.80 -7.87
N ALA A 866 5.77 -22.18 -7.36
CA ALA A 866 7.11 -22.30 -7.95
C ALA A 866 7.54 -23.78 -7.98
N HIS A 867 7.32 -24.50 -6.88
CA HIS A 867 7.63 -25.93 -6.78
C HIS A 867 6.84 -26.78 -7.78
N ILE A 868 5.52 -26.59 -7.91
CA ILE A 868 4.71 -27.29 -8.93
C ILE A 868 5.25 -27.03 -10.34
N CYS A 869 5.67 -25.80 -10.63
CA CYS A 869 6.25 -25.44 -11.92
C CYS A 869 7.63 -26.08 -12.16
N GLU A 870 8.41 -26.37 -11.12
CA GLU A 870 9.65 -27.16 -11.21
C GLU A 870 9.37 -28.65 -11.44
N GLU A 871 8.41 -29.23 -10.72
CA GLU A 871 8.05 -30.65 -10.86
C GLU A 871 7.38 -30.96 -12.21
N ARG A 872 6.56 -30.03 -12.70
CA ARG A 872 5.77 -30.16 -13.92
C ARG A 872 6.02 -29.00 -14.88
N PRO A 873 7.23 -28.90 -15.46
CA PRO A 873 7.58 -27.81 -16.38
C PRO A 873 6.78 -27.87 -17.68
N ASP A 874 6.25 -29.05 -18.05
CA ASP A 874 5.35 -29.25 -19.18
C ASP A 874 4.01 -28.52 -19.00
N LEU A 875 3.42 -28.59 -17.79
CA LEU A 875 2.19 -27.89 -17.45
C LEU A 875 2.43 -26.38 -17.40
N ALA A 876 3.50 -25.95 -16.73
CA ALA A 876 3.85 -24.53 -16.62
C ALA A 876 4.02 -23.90 -18.00
N LYS A 877 4.80 -24.50 -18.90
CA LYS A 877 5.01 -23.99 -20.27
C LYS A 877 3.76 -24.02 -21.14
N LYS A 878 2.84 -24.97 -20.89
CA LYS A 878 1.60 -25.08 -21.66
C LYS A 878 0.60 -23.99 -21.28
N TYR A 879 0.47 -23.69 -19.99
CA TYR A 879 -0.61 -22.84 -19.48
C TYR A 879 -0.18 -21.45 -19.06
N LEU A 880 1.07 -21.24 -18.66
CA LEU A 880 1.56 -19.94 -18.21
C LEU A 880 2.43 -19.30 -19.28
N ALA A 881 2.12 -18.04 -19.59
CA ALA A 881 2.92 -17.24 -20.50
C ALA A 881 4.18 -16.65 -19.84
N THR A 882 4.16 -16.53 -18.50
CA THR A 882 5.30 -16.04 -17.71
C THR A 882 6.17 -17.18 -17.24
N ASP A 883 7.43 -16.87 -16.99
CA ASP A 883 8.35 -17.78 -16.31
C ASP A 883 7.96 -17.98 -14.84
N CYS A 884 7.19 -19.03 -14.61
CA CYS A 884 6.58 -19.35 -13.32
C CYS A 884 7.61 -19.51 -12.20
N VAL A 885 8.66 -20.30 -12.45
CA VAL A 885 9.62 -20.69 -11.41
C VAL A 885 10.36 -19.46 -10.90
N TRP A 886 10.95 -18.67 -11.80
CA TRP A 886 11.66 -17.45 -11.43
C TRP A 886 10.73 -16.43 -10.77
N ARG A 887 9.56 -16.18 -11.37
CA ARG A 887 8.60 -15.17 -10.87
C ARG A 887 8.22 -15.42 -9.41
N TYR A 888 7.82 -16.64 -9.08
CA TYR A 888 7.28 -16.91 -7.75
C TYR A 888 8.35 -17.13 -6.69
N TYR A 889 9.53 -17.68 -7.00
CA TYR A 889 10.64 -17.67 -6.03
C TYR A 889 11.15 -16.25 -5.76
N ASN A 890 11.19 -15.39 -6.79
CA ASN A 890 11.53 -13.98 -6.60
C ASN A 890 10.49 -13.26 -5.72
N PHE A 891 9.21 -13.57 -5.90
CA PHE A 891 8.16 -13.06 -5.01
C PHE A 891 8.30 -13.59 -3.58
N SER A 892 8.59 -14.88 -3.38
CA SER A 892 8.83 -15.45 -2.04
C SER A 892 9.98 -14.74 -1.32
N VAL A 893 11.09 -14.45 -2.01
CA VAL A 893 12.25 -13.71 -1.45
C VAL A 893 11.92 -12.26 -1.08
N SER A 894 10.94 -11.63 -1.73
CA SER A 894 10.52 -10.26 -1.42
C SER A 894 9.59 -10.15 -0.20
N GLN A 895 9.18 -11.28 0.41
CA GLN A 895 8.30 -11.29 1.57
C GLN A 895 9.06 -10.95 2.86
N ILE A 896 8.32 -10.49 3.88
CA ILE A 896 8.88 -10.06 5.17
C ILE A 896 9.55 -11.24 5.88
N ASP A 897 8.89 -12.40 5.91
CA ASP A 897 9.37 -13.63 6.53
C ASP A 897 9.67 -14.69 5.45
N ALA A 898 10.50 -14.32 4.47
CA ALA A 898 10.86 -15.21 3.37
C ALA A 898 11.64 -16.44 3.89
N PRO A 899 11.30 -17.67 3.45
CA PRO A 899 11.96 -18.86 3.94
C PRO A 899 13.38 -19.01 3.35
N SER A 900 14.29 -19.59 4.13
CA SER A 900 15.69 -19.76 3.75
C SER A 900 15.89 -20.45 2.39
N PHE A 901 15.10 -21.50 2.09
CA PHE A 901 15.21 -22.22 0.82
C PHE A 901 14.91 -21.35 -0.40
N ALA A 902 14.05 -20.32 -0.28
CA ALA A 902 13.73 -19.44 -1.40
C ALA A 902 14.95 -18.57 -1.76
N TYR A 903 15.68 -18.10 -0.75
CA TYR A 903 16.97 -17.43 -0.94
C TYR A 903 18.00 -18.37 -1.57
N LEU A 904 18.08 -19.63 -1.14
CA LEU A 904 18.99 -20.61 -1.75
C LEU A 904 18.68 -20.82 -3.23
N LYS A 905 17.39 -21.01 -3.58
CA LYS A 905 16.93 -21.17 -4.96
C LYS A 905 17.26 -19.95 -5.83
N MET A 906 16.97 -18.74 -5.36
CA MET A 906 17.32 -17.52 -6.08
C MET A 906 18.84 -17.34 -6.20
N GLY A 907 19.58 -17.68 -5.14
CA GLY A 907 21.05 -17.70 -5.14
C GLY A 907 21.61 -18.65 -6.20
N ASP A 908 21.07 -19.86 -6.32
CA ASP A 908 21.46 -20.85 -7.33
C ASP A 908 21.17 -20.34 -8.75
N PHE A 909 20.02 -19.70 -8.96
CA PHE A 909 19.71 -19.13 -10.27
C PHE A 909 20.64 -17.98 -10.66
N TYR A 910 21.02 -17.10 -9.72
CA TYR A 910 22.03 -16.06 -9.98
C TYR A 910 23.43 -16.66 -10.18
N TYR A 911 23.76 -17.73 -9.45
CA TYR A 911 25.06 -18.39 -9.53
C TYR A 911 25.26 -19.15 -10.84
N TYR A 912 24.30 -19.97 -11.28
CA TYR A 912 24.39 -20.70 -12.56
C TYR A 912 24.02 -19.84 -13.77
N GLY A 913 23.33 -18.71 -13.55
CA GLY A 913 22.60 -18.00 -14.59
C GLY A 913 21.28 -18.72 -14.90
N TYR A 914 20.27 -17.95 -15.31
CA TYR A 914 18.92 -18.49 -15.52
C TYR A 914 18.32 -18.01 -16.85
N GLN A 915 18.02 -18.96 -17.74
CA GLN A 915 17.54 -18.71 -19.10
C GLN A 915 18.42 -17.69 -19.85
N ASN A 916 17.91 -16.46 -20.05
CA ASN A 916 18.60 -15.38 -20.77
C ASN A 916 19.38 -14.42 -19.84
N GLN A 917 19.30 -14.61 -18.52
CA GLN A 917 20.07 -13.83 -17.55
C GLN A 917 21.45 -14.44 -17.36
N SER A 918 22.49 -13.61 -17.48
CA SER A 918 23.86 -13.99 -17.18
C SER A 918 24.06 -14.22 -15.69
N GLN A 919 25.06 -15.02 -15.35
CA GLN A 919 25.54 -15.21 -13.97
C GLN A 919 25.78 -13.85 -13.27
N ASP A 920 25.25 -13.71 -12.06
CA ASP A 920 25.47 -12.58 -11.15
C ASP A 920 25.94 -13.09 -9.79
N LEU A 921 27.26 -13.06 -9.60
CA LEU A 921 27.89 -13.56 -8.38
C LEU A 921 27.66 -12.66 -7.17
N GLU A 922 27.39 -11.36 -7.36
CA GLU A 922 27.16 -10.46 -6.22
C GLU A 922 25.78 -10.74 -5.61
N LEU A 923 24.77 -10.88 -6.47
CA LEU A 923 23.42 -11.23 -6.03
C LEU A 923 23.37 -12.65 -5.44
N SER A 924 24.10 -13.63 -6.00
CA SER A 924 24.14 -14.97 -5.42
C SER A 924 24.73 -14.98 -4.01
N VAL A 925 25.84 -14.26 -3.78
CA VAL A 925 26.44 -14.11 -2.44
C VAL A 925 25.44 -13.47 -1.47
N ARG A 926 24.72 -12.43 -1.90
CA ARG A 926 23.71 -11.77 -1.06
C ARG A 926 22.59 -12.73 -0.66
N MET A 927 22.09 -13.53 -1.60
CA MET A 927 21.03 -14.50 -1.33
C MET A 927 21.51 -15.62 -0.39
N TYR A 928 22.68 -16.21 -0.64
CA TYR A 928 23.23 -17.24 0.25
C TYR A 928 23.55 -16.70 1.64
N ALA A 929 24.00 -15.46 1.75
CA ALA A 929 24.20 -14.80 3.03
C ALA A 929 22.89 -14.58 3.79
N GLN A 930 21.82 -14.19 3.11
CA GLN A 930 20.51 -14.07 3.76
C GLN A 930 19.99 -15.43 4.25
N ALA A 931 20.16 -16.50 3.46
CA ALA A 931 19.83 -17.86 3.92
C ALA A 931 20.65 -18.26 5.16
N ALA A 932 21.93 -17.90 5.21
CA ALA A 932 22.80 -18.16 6.35
C ALA A 932 22.37 -17.37 7.61
N LEU A 933 21.88 -16.14 7.45
CA LEU A 933 21.34 -15.32 8.55
C LEU A 933 20.07 -15.94 9.16
N GLU A 934 19.23 -16.57 8.35
CA GLU A 934 18.07 -17.36 8.81
C GLU A 934 18.47 -18.68 9.51
N GLY A 935 19.76 -18.96 9.64
CA GLY A 935 20.29 -20.15 10.30
C GLY A 935 20.34 -21.39 9.40
N ASP A 936 20.23 -21.23 8.07
CA ASP A 936 20.31 -22.36 7.14
C ASP A 936 21.76 -22.77 6.89
N SER A 937 22.07 -24.04 7.23
CA SER A 937 23.40 -24.62 7.03
C SER A 937 23.88 -24.60 5.57
N GLN A 938 22.96 -24.71 4.60
CA GLN A 938 23.32 -24.71 3.17
C GLN A 938 23.78 -23.32 2.70
N GLY A 939 23.29 -22.24 3.32
CA GLY A 939 23.76 -20.88 3.04
C GLY A 939 25.25 -20.73 3.35
N PHE A 940 25.68 -21.17 4.54
CA PHE A 940 27.10 -21.19 4.92
C PHE A 940 27.95 -22.08 4.01
N PHE A 941 27.42 -23.25 3.62
CA PHE A 941 28.09 -24.17 2.70
C PHE A 941 28.36 -23.50 1.34
N ASN A 942 27.34 -22.88 0.76
CA ASN A 942 27.43 -22.25 -0.57
C ASN A 942 28.39 -21.04 -0.55
N LEU A 943 28.37 -20.24 0.52
CA LEU A 943 29.36 -19.16 0.69
C LEU A 943 30.80 -19.68 0.77
N ALA A 944 31.03 -20.79 1.47
CA ALA A 944 32.35 -21.40 1.54
C ALA A 944 32.80 -21.92 0.16
N LEU A 945 31.90 -22.57 -0.58
CA LEU A 945 32.16 -23.05 -1.94
C LEU A 945 32.58 -21.90 -2.88
N LEU A 946 31.90 -20.76 -2.81
CA LEU A 946 32.26 -19.58 -3.60
C LEU A 946 33.69 -19.10 -3.34
N ILE A 947 34.14 -19.15 -2.08
CA ILE A 947 35.53 -18.83 -1.71
C ILE A 947 36.51 -19.87 -2.25
N GLU A 948 36.16 -21.16 -2.23
CA GLU A 948 37.01 -22.22 -2.81
C GLU A 948 37.22 -22.04 -4.31
N GLU A 949 36.21 -21.53 -5.01
CA GLU A 949 36.24 -21.20 -6.44
C GLU A 949 37.04 -19.92 -6.76
N GLY A 950 37.50 -19.21 -5.73
CA GLY A 950 38.31 -17.99 -5.86
C GLY A 950 37.52 -16.69 -5.84
N ASN A 951 36.22 -16.73 -5.52
CA ASN A 951 35.39 -15.54 -5.37
C ASN A 951 35.58 -14.93 -3.97
N SER A 952 35.52 -13.60 -3.89
CA SER A 952 35.61 -12.87 -2.62
C SER A 952 34.23 -12.45 -2.13
N ILE A 953 33.92 -12.72 -0.86
CA ILE A 953 32.72 -12.20 -0.21
C ILE A 953 32.96 -10.73 0.18
N PRO A 954 32.06 -9.79 -0.18
CA PRO A 954 32.15 -8.39 0.22
C PRO A 954 32.22 -8.21 1.74
N SER A 955 33.01 -7.24 2.22
CA SER A 955 33.22 -7.01 3.65
C SER A 955 31.93 -6.71 4.42
N TYR A 956 31.03 -5.93 3.81
CA TYR A 956 29.76 -5.60 4.44
C TYR A 956 28.94 -6.86 4.75
N ILE A 957 28.99 -7.91 3.90
CA ILE A 957 28.23 -9.15 4.13
C ILE A 957 28.84 -9.95 5.29
N LEU A 958 30.17 -9.98 5.38
CA LEU A 958 30.86 -10.63 6.50
C LEU A 958 30.56 -9.94 7.83
N ASP A 959 30.46 -8.61 7.83
CA ASP A 959 30.04 -7.84 9.01
C ASP A 959 28.59 -8.18 9.41
N HIS A 960 27.66 -8.32 8.44
CA HIS A 960 26.28 -8.72 8.73
C HIS A 960 26.18 -10.14 9.29
N LEU A 961 27.07 -11.05 8.85
CA LEU A 961 27.18 -12.40 9.38
C LEU A 961 27.93 -12.47 10.72
N GLU A 962 28.34 -11.34 11.30
CA GLU A 962 29.15 -11.28 12.53
C GLU A 962 30.47 -12.09 12.41
N ILE A 963 31.14 -11.97 11.26
CA ILE A 963 32.46 -12.58 11.01
C ILE A 963 33.52 -11.47 11.00
N ASP A 964 34.34 -11.41 12.05
CA ASP A 964 35.38 -10.39 12.18
C ASP A 964 36.54 -10.64 11.19
N GLN A 965 36.63 -9.79 10.16
CA GLN A 965 37.70 -9.86 9.17
C GLN A 965 39.11 -9.68 9.76
N THR A 966 39.24 -9.00 10.90
CA THR A 966 40.54 -8.76 11.52
C THR A 966 41.13 -10.04 12.14
N MET A 967 40.27 -10.99 12.50
CA MET A 967 40.65 -12.32 13.00
C MET A 967 40.95 -13.31 11.86
N HIS A 968 40.41 -13.07 10.66
CA HIS A 968 40.51 -13.97 9.51
C HIS A 968 41.32 -13.35 8.36
N SER A 969 42.64 -13.22 8.55
CA SER A 969 43.54 -12.59 7.57
C SER A 969 43.76 -13.40 6.27
N SER A 970 43.36 -14.67 6.23
CA SER A 970 43.51 -15.55 5.06
C SER A 970 42.19 -16.21 4.68
N ASN A 971 41.98 -16.43 3.37
CA ASN A 971 40.82 -17.16 2.87
C ASN A 971 40.67 -18.54 3.54
N THR A 972 41.77 -19.18 3.94
CA THR A 972 41.75 -20.45 4.67
C THR A 972 41.10 -20.35 6.06
N SER A 973 41.37 -19.28 6.80
CA SER A 973 40.78 -19.05 8.12
C SER A 973 39.29 -18.72 8.04
N LEU A 974 38.89 -17.97 7.01
CA LEU A 974 37.48 -17.65 6.74
C LEU A 974 36.69 -18.89 6.31
N LEU A 975 37.28 -19.72 5.44
CA LEU A 975 36.67 -20.98 5.00
C LEU A 975 36.43 -21.95 6.16
N GLN A 976 37.39 -22.04 7.08
CA GLN A 976 37.26 -22.85 8.29
C GLN A 976 36.07 -22.39 9.14
N GLU A 977 35.92 -21.07 9.33
CA GLU A 977 34.81 -20.50 10.10
C GLU A 977 33.46 -20.78 9.45
N LEU A 978 33.35 -20.61 8.11
CA LEU A 978 32.11 -20.88 7.39
C LEU A 978 31.71 -22.36 7.45
N TYR A 979 32.64 -23.30 7.23
CA TYR A 979 32.34 -24.73 7.37
C TYR A 979 32.07 -25.14 8.82
N TYR A 980 32.71 -24.50 9.80
CA TYR A 980 32.42 -24.73 11.21
C TYR A 980 30.99 -24.28 11.56
N ARG A 981 30.58 -23.09 11.12
CA ARG A 981 29.21 -22.59 11.29
C ARG A 981 28.20 -23.48 10.56
N CYS A 982 28.45 -23.86 9.30
CA CYS A 982 27.65 -24.85 8.56
C CYS A 982 27.40 -26.10 9.40
N TRP A 983 28.46 -26.66 9.99
CA TRP A 983 28.36 -27.85 10.83
C TRP A 983 27.56 -27.61 12.11
N ASN A 984 27.77 -26.48 12.80
CA ASN A 984 27.07 -26.15 14.04
C ASN A 984 25.55 -25.95 13.84
N TYR A 985 25.15 -25.40 12.68
CA TYR A 985 23.75 -25.23 12.29
C TYR A 985 23.14 -26.50 11.67
N SER A 986 23.93 -27.53 11.36
CA SER A 986 23.42 -28.80 10.86
C SER A 986 22.91 -29.70 12.00
N ASN A 987 21.80 -30.41 11.78
CA ASN A 987 21.24 -31.33 12.78
C ASN A 987 22.28 -32.37 13.24
N GLN A 988 22.47 -32.46 14.55
CA GLN A 988 23.61 -33.13 15.22
C GLN A 988 23.65 -34.67 15.09
N GLU A 989 22.63 -35.30 14.50
CA GLU A 989 22.43 -36.75 14.58
C GLU A 989 22.97 -37.57 13.38
N SER A 990 23.59 -36.95 12.37
CA SER A 990 24.16 -37.69 11.23
C SER A 990 25.45 -37.08 10.68
N ILE A 991 26.18 -37.84 9.85
CA ILE A 991 27.28 -37.33 9.02
C ILE A 991 26.68 -36.34 8.02
N SER A 992 26.63 -35.06 8.38
CA SER A 992 26.09 -34.02 7.51
C SER A 992 27.08 -33.65 6.40
N PRO A 993 26.62 -33.15 5.23
CA PRO A 993 27.50 -32.63 4.19
C PRO A 993 28.49 -31.58 4.72
N CYS A 994 28.08 -30.72 5.67
CA CYS A 994 28.96 -29.77 6.34
C CYS A 994 30.10 -30.46 7.11
N SER A 995 29.81 -31.56 7.82
CA SER A 995 30.84 -32.30 8.57
C SER A 995 31.88 -32.96 7.64
N LEU A 996 31.43 -33.46 6.49
CA LEU A 996 32.31 -34.02 5.45
C LEU A 996 33.14 -32.93 4.77
N ALA A 997 32.55 -31.77 4.50
CA ALA A 997 33.26 -30.63 3.91
C ALA A 997 34.32 -30.07 4.87
N LEU A 998 34.01 -29.99 6.16
CA LEU A 998 34.96 -29.60 7.19
C LEU A 998 36.10 -30.63 7.32
N LEU A 999 35.79 -31.93 7.26
CA LEU A 999 36.81 -32.99 7.23
C LEU A 999 37.69 -32.89 5.98
N TYR A 1000 37.08 -32.70 4.81
CA TYR A 1000 37.76 -32.51 3.53
C TYR A 1000 38.71 -31.31 3.60
N PHE A 1001 38.25 -30.18 4.16
CA PHE A 1001 39.06 -29.00 4.39
C PHE A 1001 40.28 -29.32 5.27
N TYR A 1002 40.10 -29.99 6.42
CA TYR A 1002 41.22 -30.36 7.28
C TYR A 1002 42.21 -31.30 6.60
N VAL A 1003 41.73 -32.29 5.84
CA VAL A 1003 42.59 -33.20 5.05
C VAL A 1003 43.36 -32.41 3.99
N ARG A 1004 42.71 -31.46 3.30
CA ARG A 1004 43.33 -30.60 2.28
C ARG A 1004 44.41 -29.69 2.87
N VAL A 1005 44.13 -29.03 3.99
CA VAL A 1005 45.12 -28.19 4.71
C VAL A 1005 46.29 -29.04 5.20
N PHE A 1006 46.02 -30.22 5.76
CA PHE A 1006 47.04 -31.16 6.20
C PHE A 1006 47.92 -31.63 5.03
N TRP A 1007 47.31 -31.99 3.90
CA TRP A 1007 48.03 -32.44 2.70
C TRP A 1007 48.91 -31.33 2.10
N ASN A 1008 48.40 -30.10 2.05
CA ASN A 1008 49.18 -28.94 1.58
C ASN A 1008 50.37 -28.65 2.52
N ASN A 1009 50.18 -28.74 3.83
CA ASN A 1009 51.25 -28.58 4.81
C ASN A 1009 52.31 -29.69 4.71
N ILE A 1010 51.90 -30.93 4.39
CA ILE A 1010 52.80 -32.05 4.13
C ILE A 1010 53.62 -31.81 2.86
N LEU A 1011 52.98 -31.43 1.75
CA LEU A 1011 53.66 -31.15 0.47
C LEU A 1011 54.63 -29.95 0.54
N GLN A 1012 54.33 -28.95 1.38
CA GLN A 1012 55.22 -27.81 1.62
C GLN A 1012 56.30 -28.09 2.66
N SER A 1013 56.25 -29.22 3.36
CA SER A 1013 57.25 -29.56 4.38
C SER A 1013 58.61 -29.81 3.72
N THR A 1014 59.58 -28.98 4.07
CA THR A 1014 61.00 -29.17 3.71
C THR A 1014 61.53 -30.55 4.11
N LEU A 1015 60.86 -31.25 5.03
CA LEU A 1015 61.17 -32.61 5.45
C LEU A 1015 61.01 -33.63 4.31
N ILE A 1016 60.05 -33.46 3.39
CA ILE A 1016 59.88 -34.36 2.23
C ILE A 1016 60.95 -34.10 1.18
N TYR A 1017 61.31 -32.83 0.95
CA TYR A 1017 62.46 -32.49 0.13
C TYR A 1017 63.77 -33.01 0.75
N PHE A 1018 63.93 -32.92 2.08
CA PHE A 1018 65.09 -33.48 2.79
C PHE A 1018 65.12 -35.01 2.74
N MET A 1019 63.99 -35.69 2.97
CA MET A 1019 63.93 -37.16 2.91
C MET A 1019 64.08 -37.67 1.47
N GLY A 1020 63.51 -36.97 0.49
CA GLY A 1020 63.66 -37.25 -0.94
C GLY A 1020 65.10 -37.03 -1.40
N THR A 1021 65.74 -35.91 -1.03
CA THR A 1021 67.16 -35.67 -1.32
C THR A 1021 68.09 -36.60 -0.54
N PHE A 1022 67.74 -36.97 0.70
CA PHE A 1022 68.48 -37.94 1.51
C PHE A 1022 68.41 -39.35 0.89
N LEU A 1023 67.23 -39.81 0.48
CA LEU A 1023 67.06 -41.08 -0.26
C LEU A 1023 67.79 -41.05 -1.59
N LEU A 1024 67.72 -39.95 -2.34
CA LEU A 1024 68.48 -39.76 -3.58
C LEU A 1024 69.99 -39.79 -3.31
N SER A 1025 70.45 -39.16 -2.23
CA SER A 1025 71.87 -39.14 -1.84
C SER A 1025 72.38 -40.51 -1.38
N ILE A 1026 71.54 -41.31 -0.69
CA ILE A 1026 71.85 -42.69 -0.34
C ILE A 1026 71.95 -43.54 -1.60
N LEU A 1027 71.03 -43.39 -2.55
CA LEU A 1027 71.08 -44.07 -3.85
C LEU A 1027 72.34 -43.70 -4.65
N VAL A 1028 72.71 -42.42 -4.67
CA VAL A 1028 73.94 -41.94 -5.32
C VAL A 1028 75.19 -42.45 -4.60
N ALA A 1029 75.20 -42.49 -3.26
CA ALA A 1029 76.31 -43.05 -2.49
C ALA A 1029 76.47 -44.57 -2.71
N PHE A 1030 75.36 -45.31 -2.76
CA PHE A 1030 75.36 -46.76 -3.00
C PHE A 1030 75.87 -47.09 -4.42
N THR A 1031 75.46 -46.30 -5.42
CA THR A 1031 75.94 -46.43 -6.79
C THR A 1031 77.42 -46.02 -6.93
N MET A 1032 77.85 -44.94 -6.28
CA MET A 1032 79.27 -44.54 -6.22
C MET A 1032 80.14 -45.60 -5.53
N GLN A 1033 79.69 -46.19 -4.43
CA GLN A 1033 80.41 -47.25 -3.71
C GLN A 1033 80.47 -48.55 -4.54
N TYR A 1034 79.40 -48.87 -5.26
CA TYR A 1034 79.38 -49.95 -6.24
C TYR A 1034 80.43 -49.70 -7.35
N PHE A 1035 80.46 -48.50 -7.96
CA PHE A 1035 81.43 -48.17 -9.00
C PHE A 1035 82.88 -48.07 -8.50
N GLN A 1036 83.13 -47.59 -7.27
CA GLN A 1036 84.47 -47.59 -6.66
C GLN A 1036 84.97 -49.01 -6.33
N SER A 1037 84.07 -49.92 -5.95
CA SER A 1037 84.41 -51.34 -5.76
C SER A 1037 84.75 -52.04 -7.08
N LEU A 1038 84.15 -51.59 -8.20
CA LEU A 1038 84.46 -52.06 -9.54
C LEU A 1038 85.76 -51.44 -10.11
N SER A 1039 86.13 -50.21 -9.72
CA SER A 1039 87.37 -49.56 -10.19
C SER A 1039 88.63 -49.94 -9.40
N ALA A 1040 88.50 -50.54 -8.21
CA ALA A 1040 89.64 -51.01 -7.41
C ALA A 1040 90.14 -52.41 -7.79
N ASN A 1041 89.39 -53.17 -8.61
CA ASN A 1041 89.68 -54.57 -8.92
C ASN A 1041 90.19 -54.85 -10.35
N ASN A 1042 90.49 -53.82 -11.14
CA ASN A 1042 91.03 -54.01 -12.49
C ASN A 1042 92.30 -53.20 -12.74
N SER A 1043 93.38 -53.60 -12.07
CA SER A 1043 94.75 -53.37 -12.52
C SER A 1043 95.57 -54.65 -12.34
N LEU A 1044 95.52 -55.55 -13.33
CA LEU A 1044 96.65 -56.33 -13.89
C LEU A 1044 96.08 -57.52 -14.69
N GLY A 1045 96.47 -57.64 -15.98
CA GLY A 1045 96.38 -58.92 -16.68
C GLY A 1045 96.08 -58.86 -18.18
N THR A 1046 97.05 -58.34 -18.93
CA THR A 1046 97.34 -58.56 -20.36
C THR A 1046 96.69 -59.71 -21.16
N ARG A 1047 96.40 -59.37 -22.44
CA ARG A 1047 96.74 -60.04 -23.73
C ARG A 1047 95.64 -60.75 -24.56
N SER A 1048 95.39 -60.11 -25.72
CA SER A 1048 95.47 -60.59 -27.13
C SER A 1048 94.26 -61.21 -27.86
N GLU A 1049 94.00 -60.61 -29.04
CA GLU A 1049 93.49 -61.09 -30.35
C GLU A 1049 92.05 -60.72 -30.83
N PRO A 1050 91.83 -60.57 -32.17
CA PRO A 1050 90.94 -59.55 -32.74
C PRO A 1050 89.81 -60.06 -33.69
N SER A 1051 89.06 -59.09 -34.26
CA SER A 1051 88.08 -59.12 -35.37
C SER A 1051 86.68 -59.67 -35.02
N SER A 1052 85.53 -59.16 -35.49
CA SER A 1052 85.16 -58.41 -36.72
C SER A 1052 83.78 -57.73 -36.54
N ASP A 1053 83.54 -56.60 -37.22
CA ASP A 1053 82.38 -56.26 -38.11
C ASP A 1053 80.95 -56.75 -37.74
N GLU A 1054 79.83 -56.03 -37.90
CA GLU A 1054 79.44 -54.98 -38.85
C GLU A 1054 78.00 -54.47 -38.55
N HIS A 1055 77.73 -53.20 -38.90
CA HIS A 1055 76.51 -52.62 -39.53
C HIS A 1055 75.08 -52.78 -38.94
N SER A 1056 74.37 -51.67 -38.61
CA SER A 1056 73.60 -50.71 -39.48
C SER A 1056 72.09 -51.09 -39.53
N SER A 1057 71.08 -50.25 -39.81
CA SER A 1057 70.91 -48.83 -40.14
C SER A 1057 69.40 -48.49 -40.22
N THR A 1058 69.06 -47.22 -39.96
CA THR A 1058 68.08 -46.30 -40.61
C THR A 1058 66.81 -46.76 -41.34
N GLY A 1059 65.73 -45.97 -41.19
CA GLY A 1059 65.16 -45.23 -42.36
C GLY A 1059 63.65 -45.34 -42.66
N ASN A 1060 62.93 -44.23 -42.42
CA ASN A 1060 61.92 -43.52 -43.24
C ASN A 1060 61.10 -44.23 -44.36
N ASN A 1061 59.78 -43.92 -44.39
CA ASN A 1061 59.00 -43.25 -45.47
C ASN A 1061 57.56 -43.78 -45.69
N GLU A 1062 56.74 -42.85 -46.18
CA GLU A 1062 55.27 -42.80 -46.35
C GLU A 1062 54.66 -43.75 -47.41
N ASP A 1063 53.40 -44.17 -47.14
CA ASP A 1063 52.22 -44.37 -48.03
C ASP A 1063 52.27 -45.32 -49.26
N PRO A 1064 51.12 -45.71 -49.88
CA PRO A 1064 49.72 -45.86 -49.41
C PRO A 1064 49.01 -47.15 -49.96
N ALA A 1065 47.68 -47.24 -49.77
CA ALA A 1065 46.70 -48.07 -50.50
C ALA A 1065 46.65 -49.58 -50.11
N ARG A 1066 45.55 -50.33 -50.17
CA ARG A 1066 44.22 -50.20 -50.80
C ARG A 1066 43.38 -51.43 -50.33
N THR A 1067 42.05 -51.35 -50.40
CA THR A 1067 41.06 -52.43 -50.72
C THR A 1067 40.96 -53.64 -49.78
N GLU A 1068 39.83 -54.31 -49.53
CA GLU A 1068 38.42 -54.24 -49.94
C GLU A 1068 37.64 -55.28 -49.09
N GLN A 1069 36.33 -55.06 -48.94
CA GLN A 1069 35.19 -56.01 -48.97
C GLN A 1069 35.12 -57.19 -47.97
N GLU A 1070 34.08 -57.21 -47.12
CA GLU A 1070 32.75 -57.89 -47.31
C GLU A 1070 32.88 -59.42 -47.39
N SER A 1071 32.25 -60.24 -46.54
CA SER A 1071 30.80 -60.54 -46.44
C SER A 1071 30.68 -61.69 -45.40
N ALA A 1072 29.74 -61.76 -44.44
CA ALA A 1072 28.30 -62.05 -44.50
C ALA A 1072 27.94 -63.36 -43.75
N PHE A 1073 26.65 -63.48 -43.40
CA PHE A 1073 25.87 -64.62 -42.84
C PHE A 1073 25.96 -64.84 -41.32
N SER A 1074 25.00 -64.40 -40.50
CA SER A 1074 23.57 -64.74 -40.32
C SER A 1074 23.31 -65.96 -39.42
N ASN A 1075 22.54 -65.77 -38.35
CA ASN A 1075 21.35 -66.55 -37.96
C ASN A 1075 20.81 -66.05 -36.60
N GLY A 1076 19.52 -65.68 -36.53
CA GLY A 1076 18.76 -65.53 -35.27
C GLY A 1076 18.30 -66.91 -34.75
N PRO A 1077 17.22 -67.04 -33.92
CA PRO A 1077 16.30 -66.04 -33.35
C PRO A 1077 15.85 -66.27 -31.88
N ALA A 1078 14.96 -65.39 -31.37
CA ALA A 1078 13.95 -65.56 -30.28
C ALA A 1078 14.47 -65.90 -28.84
N GLN A 1079 13.87 -65.56 -27.70
CA GLN A 1079 12.51 -65.18 -27.28
C GLN A 1079 12.57 -64.75 -25.78
N GLN A 1080 11.46 -64.21 -25.26
CA GLN A 1080 10.99 -64.18 -23.85
C GLN A 1080 11.10 -62.90 -23.01
N GLU A 1081 9.90 -62.56 -22.50
CA GLU A 1081 9.48 -61.61 -21.48
C GLU A 1081 10.17 -61.83 -20.12
N LEU A 1082 10.26 -60.77 -19.30
CA LEU A 1082 9.74 -60.65 -17.93
C LEU A 1082 10.41 -59.48 -17.18
N ASN A 1083 9.60 -58.51 -16.75
CA ASN A 1083 9.82 -57.77 -15.50
C ASN A 1083 9.48 -58.74 -14.34
N PRO A 1084 10.08 -58.68 -13.11
CA PRO A 1084 9.81 -57.58 -12.18
C PRO A 1084 10.86 -57.31 -11.04
N GLN A 1085 10.61 -56.21 -10.31
CA GLN A 1085 10.69 -56.02 -8.84
C GLN A 1085 12.01 -56.09 -8.01
N ASN A 1086 12.20 -55.00 -7.23
CA ASN A 1086 12.39 -54.88 -5.77
C ASN A 1086 13.67 -55.29 -5.01
N GLN A 1087 14.06 -54.32 -4.16
CA GLN A 1087 14.42 -54.39 -2.72
C GLN A 1087 15.76 -54.99 -2.26
N LEU A 1088 16.44 -54.24 -1.36
CA LEU A 1088 16.76 -54.58 0.05
C LEU A 1088 17.61 -53.41 0.64
N VAL A 1089 17.16 -52.57 1.59
CA VAL A 1089 16.89 -52.76 3.04
C VAL A 1089 18.17 -52.75 3.91
N THR A 1090 18.03 -52.13 5.09
CA THR A 1090 18.92 -52.01 6.28
C THR A 1090 19.90 -50.83 6.29
N SER A 1091 19.96 -49.98 7.32
CA SER A 1091 19.32 -49.96 8.66
C SER A 1091 19.25 -48.54 9.19
#